data_AF-A0A6H9YWB6-F1
#
_entry.id   AF-A0A6H9YWB6-F1
#
_cell.length_a   1.000
_cell.length_b   1.000
_cell.length_c   1.000
_cell.angle_alpha   90.00
_cell.angle_beta   90.00
_cell.angle_gamma   90.00
#
_symmetry.space_group_name_H-M   'P 1'
#
loop_
_entity.id
_entity.type
_entity.pdbx_description
1 polymer ?
#
loop_
_entity_poly.entity_id
_entity_poly.type
_entity_poly.pdbx_seq_one_letter_code
_entity_poly.pdbx_strand_id
1 'polypeptide(L)'
;MINRILDRFSDLAVVAFAVWTAVYHVGLLVTPRTWVLLTCWLVVLAILGGLYAWRLTPEPSERATERAAGASVDRPPLGYWAFAAIATGVVAGAAAGLHKSGVPWWLVWVAGLLSVAATAVVFVSGRVGPQILRDGNDADQPARGLTAVPVLTAVGFAIGSLFLINTDGDDAFFVSRSVWTAAHGRIALQDVIFTQGEIPPIAGEPPVSSIEVLVGALARELGVPAASLLWYVVLPVVVFLAVWALWRLVREWAPRRLLACFAVAVVYLVWSGESAGSLGAFHLLRMWQGKAMFVSALIPLLYVYLTRWAERRSPAALGLAAAAGVAATGLSSTAALLVPLVVAAVAAPLIITGRVRAGLAATAALAYPVGAGLLVTLTHSGSAMVEGHADGAAGSYSKVLLAGVLGVIGGCALWLGPWLARPGVPALITGGVAAVTTVLLVNGLLEFMGSATGAGPVMWRTMWVVPAPVLVGLLATVALPRALAHAKASRWFALAPAGLVSIALVVGGLPLWTPDAGTLVEDRPSWKAVPKELRTSRMVVNAAKERGGGVVLMPQRYMRTVPMFAIKVNAVSPNSHHLHILGASRSFTNDRRLLHELVQSPRGPKPDAGAVRDALHRVEVTVACAYHTDQAALRLIAAAGYGGQRKVGGLGCLFAGGSQQDPDPPAKP
;
A
#
# COMPACT_ATOMS: atom_id res chain seq x y z
N MET A 1 -20.58 18.63 -12.00
CA MET A 1 -20.16 19.40 -10.81
C MET A 1 -19.42 18.51 -9.82
N ILE A 2 -20.05 17.44 -9.29
CA ILE A 2 -19.48 16.51 -8.29
C ILE A 2 -18.08 15.99 -8.67
N ASN A 3 -17.88 15.43 -9.89
CA ASN A 3 -16.57 14.96 -10.35
C ASN A 3 -15.46 16.01 -10.17
N ARG A 4 -15.72 17.27 -10.54
CA ARG A 4 -14.71 18.34 -10.43
C ARG A 4 -14.40 18.70 -8.98
N ILE A 5 -15.41 18.67 -8.11
CA ILE A 5 -15.24 18.92 -6.67
C ILE A 5 -14.36 17.83 -6.06
N LEU A 6 -14.68 16.56 -6.34
CA LEU A 6 -13.92 15.43 -5.82
C LEU A 6 -12.50 15.34 -6.41
N ASP A 7 -12.33 15.66 -7.70
CA ASP A 7 -11.01 15.78 -8.33
C ASP A 7 -10.16 16.84 -7.61
N ARG A 8 -10.72 18.05 -7.40
CA ARG A 8 -10.05 19.12 -6.65
C ARG A 8 -9.77 18.73 -5.20
N PHE A 9 -10.69 18.03 -4.54
CA PHE A 9 -10.49 17.54 -3.18
C PHE A 9 -9.30 16.57 -3.11
N SER A 10 -9.23 15.61 -4.03
CA SER A 10 -8.08 14.69 -4.10
C SER A 10 -6.76 15.38 -4.48
N ASP A 11 -6.79 16.38 -5.37
CA ASP A 11 -5.62 17.19 -5.71
C ASP A 11 -5.14 17.99 -4.49
N LEU A 12 -6.07 18.63 -3.75
CA LEU A 12 -5.77 19.38 -2.52
C LEU A 12 -5.24 18.46 -1.42
N ALA A 13 -5.77 17.25 -1.27
CA ALA A 13 -5.27 16.28 -0.30
C ALA A 13 -3.81 15.89 -0.59
N VAL A 14 -3.44 15.69 -1.86
CA VAL A 14 -2.05 15.44 -2.27
C VAL A 14 -1.15 16.62 -1.91
N VAL A 15 -1.55 17.85 -2.27
CA VAL A 15 -0.76 19.05 -1.96
C VAL A 15 -0.63 19.25 -0.46
N ALA A 16 -1.72 19.13 0.30
CA ALA A 16 -1.71 19.29 1.74
C ALA A 16 -0.80 18.27 2.42
N PHE A 17 -0.83 17.01 2.00
CA PHE A 17 0.05 15.99 2.55
C PHE A 17 1.51 16.16 2.12
N ALA A 18 1.76 16.65 0.90
CA ALA A 18 3.09 17.01 0.43
C ALA A 18 3.72 18.13 1.28
N VAL A 19 2.94 19.18 1.58
CA VAL A 19 3.38 20.28 2.47
C VAL A 19 3.65 19.75 3.88
N TRP A 20 2.76 18.91 4.42
CA TRP A 20 2.99 18.27 5.72
C TRP A 20 4.32 17.51 5.73
N THR A 21 4.57 16.71 4.69
CA THR A 21 5.80 15.91 4.58
C THR A 21 7.05 16.80 4.54
N ALA A 22 7.01 17.90 3.79
CA ALA A 22 8.11 18.85 3.76
C ALA A 22 8.36 19.50 5.13
N VAL A 23 7.30 19.96 5.80
CA VAL A 23 7.38 20.54 7.16
C VAL A 23 7.90 19.52 8.16
N TYR A 24 7.46 18.26 8.06
CA TYR A 24 7.92 17.17 8.89
C TYR A 24 9.41 16.89 8.70
N HIS A 25 9.90 16.80 7.45
CA HIS A 25 11.33 16.56 7.19
C HIS A 25 12.22 17.72 7.63
N VAL A 26 11.76 18.97 7.52
CA VAL A 26 12.44 20.11 8.15
C VAL A 26 12.40 19.97 9.68
N GLY A 27 11.28 19.51 10.22
CA GLY A 27 11.08 19.20 11.63
C GLY A 27 12.03 18.13 12.16
N LEU A 28 12.49 17.19 11.34
CA LEU A 28 13.50 16.19 11.76
C LEU A 28 14.84 16.85 12.14
N LEU A 29 15.17 18.01 11.57
CA LEU A 29 16.43 18.71 11.83
C LEU A 29 16.43 19.46 13.17
N VAL A 30 15.26 19.95 13.59
CA VAL A 30 15.13 20.81 14.79
C VAL A 30 14.30 20.17 15.91
N THR A 31 13.66 19.03 15.64
CA THR A 31 12.85 18.23 16.57
C THR A 31 11.82 19.04 17.39
N PRO A 32 10.99 19.89 16.75
CA PRO A 32 10.07 20.74 17.48
C PRO A 32 8.88 19.91 18.01
N ARG A 33 8.07 20.52 18.90
CA ARG A 33 6.79 19.93 19.30
C ARG A 33 5.84 19.81 18.10
N THR A 34 5.01 18.78 18.10
CA THR A 34 4.09 18.48 16.97
C THR A 34 3.10 19.59 16.66
N TRP A 35 2.66 20.37 17.67
CA TRP A 35 1.78 21.52 17.45
C TRP A 35 2.45 22.63 16.62
N VAL A 36 3.77 22.79 16.72
CA VAL A 36 4.55 23.74 15.90
C VAL A 36 4.53 23.27 14.44
N LEU A 37 4.73 21.97 14.20
CA LEU A 37 4.66 21.39 12.86
C LEU A 37 3.26 21.58 12.25
N LEU A 38 2.20 21.33 13.02
CA LEU A 38 0.82 21.55 12.57
C LEU A 38 0.56 23.03 12.24
N THR A 39 1.06 23.95 13.07
CA THR A 39 0.91 25.39 12.83
C THR A 39 1.63 25.81 11.55
N CYS A 40 2.90 25.40 11.38
CA CYS A 40 3.65 25.65 10.16
C CYS A 40 2.95 25.07 8.93
N TRP A 41 2.42 23.85 9.03
CA TRP A 41 1.66 23.22 7.96
C TRP A 41 0.42 24.03 7.56
N LEU A 42 -0.38 24.48 8.53
CA LEU A 42 -1.56 25.30 8.28
C LEU A 42 -1.21 26.68 7.71
N VAL A 43 -0.15 27.32 8.20
CA VAL A 43 0.34 28.61 7.69
C VAL A 43 0.78 28.49 6.23
N VAL A 44 1.59 27.48 5.90
CA VAL A 44 2.04 27.25 4.52
C VAL A 44 0.85 26.94 3.61
N LEU A 45 -0.11 26.14 4.07
CA LEU A 45 -1.34 25.88 3.33
C LEU A 45 -2.17 27.15 3.09
N ALA A 46 -2.31 28.02 4.09
CA ALA A 46 -3.02 29.28 3.96
C ALA A 46 -2.32 30.22 2.96
N ILE A 47 -0.98 30.28 2.98
CA ILE A 47 -0.19 31.05 2.01
C ILE A 47 -0.39 30.50 0.60
N LEU A 48 -0.28 29.19 0.39
CA LEU A 48 -0.50 28.56 -0.92
C LEU A 48 -1.93 28.76 -1.42
N GLY A 49 -2.92 28.65 -0.53
CA GLY A 49 -4.33 28.93 -0.82
C GLY A 49 -4.57 30.39 -1.21
N GLY A 50 -3.96 31.34 -0.49
CA GLY A 50 -4.00 32.77 -0.80
C GLY A 50 -3.34 33.10 -2.13
N LEU A 51 -2.16 32.54 -2.42
CA LEU A 51 -1.47 32.69 -3.70
C LEU A 51 -2.27 32.10 -4.86
N TYR A 52 -2.90 30.94 -4.65
CA TYR A 52 -3.78 30.33 -5.64
C TYR A 52 -5.00 31.22 -5.92
N ALA A 53 -5.66 31.73 -4.87
CA ALA A 53 -6.79 32.63 -5.01
C ALA A 53 -6.42 33.96 -5.67
N TRP A 54 -5.24 34.51 -5.36
CA TRP A 54 -4.73 35.75 -5.95
C TRP A 54 -4.39 35.60 -7.44
N ARG A 55 -3.93 34.42 -7.87
CA ARG A 55 -3.68 34.10 -9.28
C ARG A 55 -4.93 33.72 -10.09
N LEU A 56 -6.13 33.71 -9.49
CA LEU A 56 -7.40 33.54 -10.21
C LEU A 56 -7.85 34.83 -10.93
N THR A 57 -6.92 35.66 -11.41
CA THR A 57 -7.20 36.59 -12.51
C THR A 57 -7.48 35.80 -13.78
N PRO A 58 -8.49 36.17 -14.58
CA PRO A 58 -8.90 35.38 -15.75
C PRO A 58 -7.81 35.45 -16.82
N GLU A 59 -6.93 34.45 -16.83
CA GLU A 59 -5.95 34.25 -17.89
C GLU A 59 -6.65 33.73 -19.16
N PRO A 60 -6.30 34.26 -20.36
CA PRO A 60 -6.85 33.82 -21.63
C PRO A 60 -6.52 32.35 -21.88
N SER A 61 -7.43 31.61 -22.52
CA SER A 61 -7.15 30.25 -22.94
C SER A 61 -6.07 30.26 -24.04
N GLU A 62 -4.80 30.09 -23.66
CA GLU A 62 -3.75 29.76 -24.63
C GLU A 62 -3.99 28.36 -25.18
N ARG A 63 -4.67 28.30 -26.32
CA ARG A 63 -4.62 27.15 -27.23
C ARG A 63 -3.25 27.17 -27.90
N ALA A 64 -2.26 26.54 -27.29
CA ALA A 64 -1.05 26.13 -28.01
C ALA A 64 -1.43 25.07 -29.05
N THR A 65 -1.80 25.54 -30.24
CA THR A 65 -2.08 24.71 -31.40
C THR A 65 -0.76 24.55 -32.15
N GLU A 66 -0.03 23.48 -31.87
CA GLU A 66 1.12 23.08 -32.69
C GLU A 66 0.60 22.63 -34.06
N ARG A 67 0.73 23.50 -35.08
CA ARG A 67 0.61 23.13 -36.48
C ARG A 67 1.87 22.37 -36.88
N ALA A 68 1.77 21.05 -37.05
CA ALA A 68 2.77 20.25 -37.76
C ALA A 68 2.26 19.91 -39.16
N ALA A 69 3.08 20.23 -40.17
CA ALA A 69 2.83 20.00 -41.58
C ALA A 69 2.60 18.51 -41.89
N GLY A 70 1.65 18.25 -42.79
CA GLY A 70 1.32 16.91 -43.26
C GLY A 70 2.36 16.42 -44.26
N ALA A 71 2.86 15.22 -44.02
CA ALA A 71 3.41 14.36 -45.05
C ALA A 71 2.64 13.03 -44.97
N SER A 72 1.95 12.68 -46.04
CA SER A 72 1.40 11.34 -46.26
C SER A 72 2.57 10.38 -46.44
N VAL A 73 2.74 9.46 -45.49
CA VAL A 73 3.71 8.37 -45.61
C VAL A 73 2.92 7.08 -45.77
N ASP A 74 3.22 6.34 -46.84
CA ASP A 74 2.68 5.02 -47.12
C ASP A 74 2.91 4.07 -45.94
N ARG A 75 1.86 3.35 -45.57
CA ARG A 75 1.82 2.50 -44.38
C ARG A 75 2.42 1.12 -44.70
N PRO A 76 3.46 0.66 -43.98
CA PRO A 76 3.86 -0.75 -44.03
C PRO A 76 2.82 -1.64 -43.31
N PRO A 77 2.84 -2.97 -43.52
CA PRO A 77 1.87 -3.89 -42.93
C PRO A 77 2.09 -4.07 -41.42
N LEU A 78 1.61 -3.12 -40.62
CA LEU A 78 1.69 -3.09 -39.14
C LEU A 78 0.86 -4.21 -38.45
N GLY A 79 0.07 -4.98 -39.20
CA GLY A 79 -0.79 -6.03 -38.65
C GLY A 79 -0.02 -7.20 -38.04
N TYR A 80 1.13 -7.58 -38.62
CA TYR A 80 1.93 -8.70 -38.11
C TYR A 80 2.54 -8.40 -36.74
N TRP A 81 3.15 -7.21 -36.57
CA TRP A 81 3.75 -6.82 -35.29
C TRP A 81 2.71 -6.62 -34.19
N ALA A 82 1.55 -6.05 -34.52
CA ALA A 82 0.45 -5.95 -33.57
C ALA A 82 -0.07 -7.33 -33.14
N PHE A 83 -0.24 -8.26 -34.09
CA PHE A 83 -0.62 -9.63 -33.78
C PHE A 83 0.43 -10.34 -32.92
N ALA A 84 1.71 -10.23 -33.28
CA ALA A 84 2.82 -10.79 -32.52
C ALA A 84 2.86 -10.25 -31.09
N ALA A 85 2.67 -8.94 -30.91
CA ALA A 85 2.63 -8.29 -29.60
C ALA A 85 1.50 -8.84 -28.71
N ILE A 86 0.30 -8.97 -29.28
CA ILE A 86 -0.88 -9.49 -28.58
C ILE A 86 -0.70 -10.97 -28.25
N ALA A 87 -0.30 -11.79 -29.22
CA ALA A 87 -0.14 -13.23 -29.04
C ALA A 87 0.92 -13.55 -27.98
N THR A 88 2.10 -12.93 -28.07
CA THR A 88 3.17 -13.10 -27.08
C THR A 88 2.80 -12.52 -25.71
N GLY A 89 2.04 -11.43 -25.66
CA GLY A 89 1.52 -10.85 -24.42
C GLY A 89 0.53 -11.78 -23.69
N VAL A 90 -0.35 -12.46 -24.43
CA VAL A 90 -1.24 -13.49 -23.87
C VAL A 90 -0.44 -14.68 -23.34
N VAL A 91 0.57 -15.14 -24.09
CA VAL A 91 1.46 -16.23 -23.64
C VAL A 91 2.19 -15.85 -22.35
N ALA A 92 2.73 -14.63 -22.28
CA ALA A 92 3.39 -14.12 -21.07
C ALA A 92 2.43 -14.10 -19.87
N GLY A 93 1.21 -13.60 -20.06
CA GLY A 93 0.16 -13.56 -19.05
C GLY A 93 -0.26 -14.95 -18.55
N ALA A 94 -0.54 -15.86 -19.48
CA ALA A 94 -0.89 -17.24 -19.18
C ALA A 94 0.23 -17.95 -18.42
N ALA A 95 1.48 -17.81 -18.88
CA ALA A 95 2.63 -18.41 -18.23
C ALA A 95 2.86 -17.86 -16.81
N ALA A 96 2.64 -16.56 -16.60
CA ALA A 96 2.84 -15.93 -15.30
C ALA A 96 1.83 -16.44 -14.26
N GLY A 97 0.54 -16.51 -14.62
CA GLY A 97 -0.49 -17.04 -13.73
C GLY A 97 -0.36 -18.53 -13.46
N LEU A 98 0.03 -19.32 -14.47
CA LEU A 98 0.13 -20.78 -14.39
C LEU A 98 1.49 -21.28 -13.90
N HIS A 99 2.40 -20.40 -13.50
CA HIS A 99 3.73 -20.79 -13.03
C HIS A 99 3.69 -21.77 -11.84
N LYS A 100 2.79 -21.54 -10.88
CA LYS A 100 2.58 -22.46 -9.73
C LYS A 100 2.06 -23.85 -10.15
N SER A 101 1.52 -23.98 -11.35
CA SER A 101 1.07 -25.24 -11.95
C SER A 101 2.17 -25.94 -12.76
N GLY A 102 3.42 -25.47 -12.69
CA GLY A 102 4.58 -26.08 -13.35
C GLY A 102 5.01 -25.41 -14.65
N VAL A 103 4.36 -24.32 -15.09
CA VAL A 103 4.80 -23.60 -16.28
C VAL A 103 6.15 -22.92 -16.04
N PRO A 104 7.17 -23.12 -16.90
CA PRO A 104 8.48 -22.52 -16.69
C PRO A 104 8.46 -20.99 -16.70
N TRP A 105 9.10 -20.37 -15.70
CA TRP A 105 9.10 -18.90 -15.54
C TRP A 105 9.77 -18.17 -16.72
N TRP A 106 10.70 -18.81 -17.43
CA TRP A 106 11.37 -18.18 -18.56
C TRP A 106 10.42 -17.82 -19.71
N LEU A 107 9.30 -18.55 -19.87
CA LEU A 107 8.27 -18.22 -20.84
C LEU A 107 7.66 -16.84 -20.58
N VAL A 108 7.56 -16.43 -19.32
CA VAL A 108 6.99 -15.14 -18.91
C VAL A 108 7.82 -13.99 -19.44
N TRP A 109 9.11 -13.95 -19.11
CA TRP A 109 9.95 -12.82 -19.48
C TRP A 109 10.37 -12.88 -20.95
N VAL A 110 10.56 -14.05 -21.56
CA VAL A 110 10.85 -14.14 -23.01
C VAL A 110 9.65 -13.65 -23.82
N ALA A 111 8.44 -14.19 -23.58
CA ALA A 111 7.25 -13.76 -24.32
C ALA A 111 6.89 -12.30 -24.00
N GLY A 112 7.10 -11.85 -22.76
CA GLY A 112 6.93 -10.46 -22.36
C GLY A 112 7.87 -9.52 -23.11
N LEU A 113 9.15 -9.87 -23.25
CA LEU A 113 10.14 -9.07 -24.00
C LEU A 113 9.77 -8.98 -25.47
N LEU A 114 9.34 -10.09 -26.08
CA LEU A 114 8.85 -10.11 -27.46
C LEU A 114 7.61 -9.21 -27.63
N SER A 115 6.67 -9.26 -26.68
CA SER A 115 5.46 -8.43 -26.69
C SER A 115 5.80 -6.93 -26.61
N VAL A 116 6.69 -6.57 -25.68
CA VAL A 116 7.17 -5.19 -25.50
C VAL A 116 7.93 -4.70 -26.72
N ALA A 117 8.84 -5.51 -27.28
CA ALA A 117 9.60 -5.16 -28.47
C ALA A 117 8.69 -4.95 -29.68
N ALA A 118 7.76 -5.85 -29.94
CA ALA A 118 6.79 -5.72 -31.03
C ALA A 118 5.89 -4.48 -30.85
N THR A 119 5.44 -4.19 -29.62
CA THR A 119 4.69 -2.97 -29.30
C THR A 119 5.52 -1.71 -29.56
N ALA A 120 6.80 -1.71 -29.15
CA ALA A 120 7.71 -0.60 -29.39
C ALA A 120 7.95 -0.37 -30.89
N VAL A 121 8.13 -1.43 -31.68
CA VAL A 121 8.24 -1.34 -33.14
C VAL A 121 7.00 -0.67 -33.73
N VAL A 122 5.80 -1.05 -33.32
CA VAL A 122 4.56 -0.40 -33.81
C VAL A 122 4.50 1.07 -33.44
N PHE A 123 4.84 1.45 -32.20
CA PHE A 123 4.77 2.85 -31.76
C PHE A 123 5.86 3.74 -32.37
N VAL A 124 7.06 3.22 -32.59
CA VAL A 124 8.17 3.96 -33.22
C VAL A 124 7.97 4.07 -34.74
N SER A 125 7.61 2.95 -35.39
CA SER A 125 7.45 2.89 -36.85
C SER A 125 6.18 3.58 -37.31
N GLY A 126 5.12 3.51 -36.52
CA GLY A 126 3.84 4.15 -36.79
C GLY A 126 3.77 5.61 -36.33
N ARG A 127 4.91 6.33 -36.25
CA ARG A 127 5.08 7.72 -35.72
C ARG A 127 3.73 8.33 -35.40
N VAL A 128 3.31 8.22 -34.15
CA VAL A 128 2.04 8.73 -33.63
C VAL A 128 2.01 10.24 -33.88
N GLY A 129 1.58 10.62 -35.08
CA GLY A 129 1.49 11.98 -35.54
C GLY A 129 0.34 12.69 -34.83
N PRO A 130 0.37 14.03 -34.76
CA PRO A 130 -0.64 14.83 -34.07
C PRO A 130 -2.08 14.68 -34.61
N GLN A 131 -2.33 13.86 -35.65
CA GLN A 131 -3.65 13.63 -36.22
C GLN A 131 -4.57 12.72 -35.39
N ILE A 132 -4.05 11.87 -34.49
CA ILE A 132 -4.90 11.10 -33.55
C ILE A 132 -5.46 12.00 -32.42
N LEU A 133 -4.93 13.23 -32.26
CA LEU A 133 -5.46 14.22 -31.32
C LEU A 133 -6.75 14.88 -31.81
N ARG A 134 -7.12 14.71 -33.09
CA ARG A 134 -8.27 15.39 -33.70
C ARG A 134 -9.61 14.74 -33.37
N ASP A 135 -9.62 13.43 -33.10
CA ASP A 135 -10.80 12.70 -32.61
C ASP A 135 -10.98 12.82 -31.08
N GLY A 136 -10.08 13.53 -30.39
CA GLY A 136 -10.12 13.76 -28.95
C GLY A 136 -11.06 14.89 -28.50
N ASN A 137 -11.63 15.65 -29.44
CA ASN A 137 -12.63 16.67 -29.13
C ASN A 137 -14.03 16.11 -28.86
N ASP A 138 -14.29 14.85 -29.22
CA ASP A 138 -15.50 14.12 -28.82
C ASP A 138 -15.27 13.35 -27.51
N ALA A 139 -14.55 13.96 -26.55
CA ALA A 139 -14.66 13.56 -25.16
C ALA A 139 -16.04 13.99 -24.67
N ASP A 140 -17.04 13.20 -25.04
CA ASP A 140 -18.40 13.27 -24.55
C ASP A 140 -18.33 13.49 -23.04
N GLN A 141 -18.81 14.64 -22.58
CA GLN A 141 -18.88 14.89 -21.14
C GLN A 141 -19.63 13.71 -20.55
N PRO A 142 -19.12 13.05 -19.48
CA PRO A 142 -19.78 11.89 -18.92
C PRO A 142 -21.23 12.28 -18.64
N ALA A 143 -22.17 11.61 -19.32
CA ALA A 143 -23.60 11.83 -19.22
C ALA A 143 -23.99 12.03 -17.74
N ARG A 144 -24.83 13.04 -17.49
CA ARG A 144 -25.34 13.36 -16.14
C ARG A 144 -25.85 12.06 -15.49
N GLY A 145 -25.26 11.67 -14.37
CA GLY A 145 -25.61 10.42 -13.64
C GLY A 145 -24.46 9.41 -13.48
N LEU A 146 -23.48 9.39 -14.39
CA LEU A 146 -22.32 8.47 -14.35
C LEU A 146 -21.41 8.63 -13.12
N THR A 147 -21.51 9.76 -12.42
CA THR A 147 -20.72 10.04 -11.21
C THR A 147 -21.24 9.30 -9.97
N ALA A 148 -22.51 8.89 -9.96
CA ALA A 148 -23.10 8.24 -8.79
C ALA A 148 -22.44 6.89 -8.49
N VAL A 149 -22.20 6.06 -9.52
CA VAL A 149 -21.59 4.73 -9.37
C VAL A 149 -20.23 4.77 -8.64
N PRO A 150 -19.20 5.48 -9.14
CA PRO A 150 -17.90 5.52 -8.46
C PRO A 150 -17.96 6.16 -7.06
N VAL A 151 -18.84 7.15 -6.84
CA VAL A 151 -19.04 7.74 -5.51
C VAL A 151 -19.65 6.73 -4.55
N LEU A 152 -20.72 6.04 -4.95
CA LEU A 152 -21.37 5.01 -4.14
C LEU A 152 -20.43 3.83 -3.87
N THR A 153 -19.63 3.42 -4.86
CA THR A 153 -18.59 2.40 -4.64
C THR A 153 -17.53 2.88 -3.65
N ALA A 154 -17.03 4.11 -3.78
CA ALA A 154 -16.05 4.67 -2.85
C ALA A 154 -16.61 4.79 -1.42
N VAL A 155 -17.86 5.22 -1.28
CA VAL A 155 -18.58 5.25 0.01
C VAL A 155 -18.78 3.83 0.55
N GLY A 156 -19.19 2.88 -0.28
CA GLY A 156 -19.37 1.48 0.12
C GLY A 156 -18.08 0.83 0.61
N PHE A 157 -16.96 1.09 -0.07
CA PHE A 157 -15.63 0.65 0.38
C PHE A 157 -15.22 1.34 1.67
N ALA A 158 -15.43 2.66 1.78
CA ALA A 158 -15.12 3.41 2.99
C ALA A 158 -15.90 2.87 4.19
N ILE A 159 -17.21 2.62 4.03
CA ILE A 159 -18.05 2.00 5.07
C ILE A 159 -17.55 0.58 5.36
N GLY A 160 -17.40 -0.28 4.34
CA GLY A 160 -16.92 -1.66 4.50
C GLY A 160 -15.57 -1.75 5.22
N SER A 161 -14.68 -0.77 4.98
CA SER A 161 -13.39 -0.65 5.67
C SER A 161 -13.53 -0.48 7.18
N LEU A 162 -14.69 -0.12 7.72
CA LEU A 162 -14.94 -0.02 9.17
C LEU A 162 -15.31 -1.37 9.81
N PHE A 163 -15.82 -2.31 9.03
CA PHE A 163 -16.35 -3.60 9.50
C PHE A 163 -15.42 -4.79 9.22
N LEU A 164 -14.55 -4.68 8.21
CA LEU A 164 -13.59 -5.72 7.87
C LEU A 164 -12.32 -5.61 8.72
N ILE A 165 -11.99 -6.66 9.49
CA ILE A 165 -10.76 -6.76 10.27
C ILE A 165 -9.84 -7.76 9.60
N ASN A 166 -8.66 -7.29 9.18
CA ASN A 166 -7.55 -8.13 8.73
C ASN A 166 -6.28 -7.59 9.40
N THR A 167 -5.88 -8.21 10.52
CA THR A 167 -4.76 -7.75 11.35
C THR A 167 -3.46 -8.35 10.83
N ASP A 168 -2.41 -7.57 10.74
CA ASP A 168 -1.05 -8.04 10.47
C ASP A 168 -0.06 -7.67 11.59
N GLY A 169 1.17 -8.16 11.50
CA GLY A 169 2.21 -7.86 12.49
C GLY A 169 2.69 -6.40 12.49
N ASP A 170 2.53 -5.70 11.37
CA ASP A 170 3.00 -4.33 11.16
C ASP A 170 2.05 -3.30 11.82
N ASP A 171 0.83 -3.71 12.18
CA ASP A 171 -0.11 -2.85 12.90
C ASP A 171 0.49 -2.35 14.24
N ALA A 172 1.25 -3.21 14.93
CA ALA A 172 1.96 -2.82 16.14
C ALA A 172 3.02 -1.75 15.88
N PHE A 173 3.56 -1.65 14.66
CA PHE A 173 4.52 -0.64 14.27
C PHE A 173 3.85 0.67 13.86
N PHE A 174 2.91 0.64 12.90
CA PHE A 174 2.33 1.88 12.37
C PHE A 174 1.43 2.59 13.38
N VAL A 175 0.60 1.83 14.11
CA VAL A 175 -0.35 2.44 15.06
C VAL A 175 0.38 2.97 16.30
N SER A 176 1.41 2.27 16.78
CA SER A 176 2.16 2.70 17.97
C SER A 176 2.89 4.01 17.78
N ARG A 177 3.44 4.29 16.59
CA ARG A 177 4.05 5.59 16.28
C ARG A 177 3.04 6.73 16.40
N SER A 178 1.81 6.53 15.94
CA SER A 178 0.73 7.52 16.09
C SER A 178 0.34 7.70 17.55
N VAL A 179 0.22 6.61 18.30
CA VAL A 179 -0.14 6.59 19.73
C VAL A 179 0.93 7.26 20.59
N TRP A 180 2.21 6.96 20.34
CA TRP A 180 3.35 7.56 21.02
C TRP A 180 3.46 9.06 20.71
N THR A 181 3.30 9.45 19.44
CA THR A 181 3.30 10.85 19.01
C THR A 181 2.18 11.62 19.72
N ALA A 182 0.98 11.06 19.79
CA ALA A 182 -0.15 11.70 20.46
C ALA A 182 0.12 11.93 21.96
N ALA A 183 0.71 10.94 22.63
CA ALA A 183 1.03 11.01 24.06
C ALA A 183 2.13 12.03 24.38
N HIS A 184 3.19 12.08 23.57
CA HIS A 184 4.39 12.89 23.86
C HIS A 184 4.44 14.25 23.15
N GLY A 185 3.66 14.43 22.07
CA GLY A 185 3.69 15.66 21.27
C GLY A 185 5.02 15.91 20.56
N ARG A 186 5.73 14.82 20.19
CA ARG A 186 7.05 14.82 19.55
C ARG A 186 7.11 13.77 18.45
N ILE A 187 8.08 13.89 17.55
CA ILE A 187 8.36 12.88 16.51
C ILE A 187 8.97 11.63 17.16
N ALA A 188 8.42 10.46 16.86
CA ALA A 188 8.99 9.17 17.25
C ALA A 188 10.20 8.82 16.37
N LEU A 189 11.41 9.05 16.89
CA LEU A 189 12.70 8.75 16.23
C LEU A 189 13.36 7.45 16.72
N GLN A 190 12.96 6.95 17.89
CA GLN A 190 13.51 5.77 18.55
C GLN A 190 12.47 4.63 18.58
N ASP A 191 12.84 3.44 19.07
CA ASP A 191 11.90 2.31 19.16
C ASP A 191 10.73 2.63 20.10
N VAL A 192 9.50 2.56 19.59
CA VAL A 192 8.27 2.76 20.37
C VAL A 192 7.47 1.48 20.57
N ILE A 193 7.92 0.35 20.02
CA ILE A 193 7.19 -0.92 20.09
C ILE A 193 7.58 -1.70 21.34
N PHE A 194 8.88 -1.74 21.65
CA PHE A 194 9.40 -2.55 22.75
C PHE A 194 9.78 -1.70 23.97
N THR A 195 10.24 -0.47 23.76
CA THR A 195 10.93 0.33 24.80
C THR A 195 10.52 1.80 24.92
N GLN A 196 9.51 2.28 24.17
CA GLN A 196 9.00 3.66 24.25
C GLN A 196 10.04 4.79 24.05
N GLY A 197 11.18 4.48 23.43
CA GLY A 197 12.20 5.42 23.02
C GLY A 197 13.58 5.22 23.64
N GLU A 198 13.79 4.13 24.38
CA GLU A 198 15.07 3.85 25.08
C GLU A 198 16.12 3.19 24.18
N ILE A 199 15.71 2.50 23.12
CA ILE A 199 16.60 1.77 22.19
C ILE A 199 16.54 2.40 20.79
N PRO A 200 17.64 2.32 20.01
CA PRO A 200 17.67 2.65 18.59
C PRO A 200 16.45 2.18 17.80
N PRO A 201 16.05 2.91 16.73
CA PRO A 201 14.93 2.51 15.91
C PRO A 201 15.15 1.16 15.24
N ILE A 202 14.04 0.56 14.81
CA ILE A 202 14.06 -0.69 14.03
C ILE A 202 14.75 -0.44 12.69
N ALA A 203 15.71 -1.29 12.33
CA ALA A 203 16.41 -1.20 11.05
C ALA A 203 15.45 -1.43 9.88
N GLY A 204 15.69 -0.76 8.75
CA GLY A 204 14.86 -0.81 7.54
C GLY A 204 13.76 0.26 7.49
N GLU A 205 13.52 0.99 8.58
CA GLU A 205 12.43 1.97 8.68
C GLU A 205 12.97 3.36 9.05
N PRO A 206 13.63 4.06 8.10
CA PRO A 206 14.14 5.41 8.33
C PRO A 206 12.97 6.35 8.65
N PRO A 207 13.21 7.46 9.40
CA PRO A 207 12.15 8.35 9.89
C PRO A 207 11.54 9.25 8.78
N VAL A 208 11.38 8.72 7.57
CA VAL A 208 10.88 9.40 6.37
C VAL A 208 9.35 9.38 6.30
N SER A 209 8.71 8.30 6.76
CA SER A 209 7.25 8.23 6.81
C SER A 209 6.70 9.22 7.85
N SER A 210 5.87 10.15 7.38
CA SER A 210 5.33 11.30 8.12
C SER A 210 3.85 11.15 8.47
N ILE A 211 3.14 10.18 7.86
CA ILE A 211 1.69 10.01 8.05
C ILE A 211 1.34 9.59 9.47
N GLU A 212 2.09 8.68 10.10
CA GLU A 212 1.84 8.26 11.48
C GLU A 212 1.98 9.44 12.46
N VAL A 213 2.92 10.34 12.19
CA VAL A 213 3.14 11.54 12.99
C VAL A 213 2.04 12.56 12.77
N LEU A 214 1.52 12.72 11.54
CA LEU A 214 0.35 13.57 11.28
C LEU A 214 -0.86 13.11 12.08
N VAL A 215 -1.17 11.81 12.03
CA VAL A 215 -2.31 11.23 12.74
C VAL A 215 -2.13 11.38 14.25
N GLY A 216 -0.95 11.10 14.78
CA GLY A 216 -0.66 11.28 16.20
C GLY A 216 -0.76 12.74 16.65
N ALA A 217 -0.24 13.68 15.86
CA ALA A 217 -0.31 15.11 16.14
C ALA A 217 -1.76 15.61 16.15
N LEU A 218 -2.56 15.25 15.15
CA LEU A 218 -3.99 15.60 15.10
C LEU A 218 -4.77 14.97 16.26
N ALA A 219 -4.50 13.70 16.59
CA ALA A 219 -5.16 13.02 17.69
C ALA A 219 -4.92 13.72 19.04
N ARG A 220 -3.68 14.23 19.24
CA ARG A 220 -3.33 15.02 20.42
C ARG A 220 -4.15 16.31 20.51
N GLU A 221 -4.15 17.11 19.45
CA GLU A 221 -4.84 18.41 19.46
C GLU A 221 -6.37 18.27 19.52
N LEU A 222 -6.91 17.17 18.98
CA LEU A 222 -8.34 16.85 19.07
C LEU A 222 -8.72 16.16 20.39
N GLY A 223 -7.76 15.78 21.24
CA GLY A 223 -8.02 15.07 22.50
C GLY A 223 -8.61 13.67 22.33
N VAL A 224 -8.38 13.00 21.20
CA VAL A 224 -8.93 11.67 20.87
C VAL A 224 -7.84 10.59 20.83
N PRO A 225 -8.16 9.31 21.10
CA PRO A 225 -7.18 8.23 20.95
C PRO A 225 -6.69 8.11 19.51
N ALA A 226 -5.37 8.10 19.29
CA ALA A 226 -4.77 8.06 17.95
C ALA A 226 -5.23 6.85 17.12
N ALA A 227 -5.33 5.66 17.72
CA ALA A 227 -5.87 4.47 17.05
C ALA A 227 -7.32 4.66 16.60
N SER A 228 -8.14 5.40 17.36
CA SER A 228 -9.52 5.70 16.98
C SER A 228 -9.59 6.72 15.84
N LEU A 229 -8.78 7.77 15.88
CA LEU A 229 -8.69 8.72 14.76
C LEU A 229 -8.23 8.01 13.47
N LEU A 230 -7.21 7.16 13.57
CA LEU A 230 -6.68 6.41 12.44
C LEU A 230 -7.75 5.51 11.80
N TRP A 231 -8.41 4.67 12.59
CA TRP A 231 -9.31 3.64 12.04
C TRP A 231 -10.73 4.12 11.78
N TYR A 232 -11.25 5.10 12.51
CA TYR A 232 -12.62 5.58 12.32
C TYR A 232 -12.72 6.81 11.41
N VAL A 233 -11.64 7.56 11.20
CA VAL A 233 -11.68 8.79 10.39
C VAL A 233 -10.71 8.70 9.22
N VAL A 234 -9.42 8.49 9.48
CA VAL A 234 -8.41 8.52 8.41
C VAL A 234 -8.64 7.38 7.43
N LEU A 235 -8.80 6.15 7.93
CA LEU A 235 -9.03 4.94 7.13
C LEU A 235 -10.16 5.08 6.10
N PRO A 236 -11.43 5.37 6.47
CA PRO A 236 -12.49 5.49 5.48
C PRO A 236 -12.26 6.62 4.49
N VAL A 237 -11.64 7.74 4.91
CA VAL A 237 -11.29 8.85 4.00
C VAL A 237 -10.26 8.43 2.97
N VAL A 238 -9.19 7.75 3.37
CA VAL A 238 -8.15 7.31 2.43
C VAL A 238 -8.63 6.17 1.53
N VAL A 239 -9.50 5.28 2.00
CA VAL A 239 -10.15 4.26 1.17
C VAL A 239 -11.03 4.92 0.11
N PHE A 240 -11.83 5.92 0.49
CA PHE A 240 -12.63 6.69 -0.47
C PHE A 240 -11.73 7.33 -1.55
N LEU A 241 -10.64 7.98 -1.13
CA LEU A 241 -9.68 8.62 -2.04
C LEU A 241 -9.00 7.61 -2.98
N ALA A 242 -8.68 6.41 -2.52
CA ALA A 242 -8.09 5.36 -3.35
C ALA A 242 -9.04 4.87 -4.45
N VAL A 243 -10.32 4.59 -4.11
CA VAL A 243 -11.33 4.23 -5.11
C VAL A 243 -11.58 5.39 -6.08
N TRP A 244 -11.56 6.64 -5.59
CA TRP A 244 -11.66 7.81 -6.44
C TRP A 244 -10.46 7.97 -7.39
N ALA A 245 -9.25 7.71 -6.90
CA ALA A 245 -8.03 7.72 -7.71
C ALA A 245 -8.10 6.68 -8.84
N LEU A 246 -8.62 5.48 -8.54
CA LEU A 246 -8.90 4.46 -9.54
C LEU A 246 -9.87 4.96 -10.62
N TRP A 247 -10.98 5.58 -10.21
CA TRP A 247 -11.96 6.18 -11.12
C TRP A 247 -11.35 7.28 -11.99
N ARG A 248 -10.50 8.13 -11.42
CA ARG A 248 -9.77 9.18 -12.16
C ARG A 248 -8.88 8.56 -13.24
N LEU A 249 -8.13 7.50 -12.92
CA LEU A 249 -7.25 6.85 -13.88
C LEU A 249 -8.02 6.15 -15.00
N VAL A 250 -9.12 5.46 -14.68
CA VAL A 250 -10.03 4.88 -15.68
C VAL A 250 -10.58 5.96 -16.62
N ARG A 251 -10.94 7.15 -16.09
CA ARG A 251 -11.38 8.28 -16.93
C ARG A 251 -10.33 8.76 -17.91
N GLU A 252 -9.07 8.77 -17.49
CA GLU A 252 -7.98 9.18 -18.38
C GLU A 252 -7.61 8.08 -19.38
N TRP A 253 -7.85 6.80 -19.12
CA TRP A 253 -7.36 5.70 -19.97
C TRP A 253 -8.44 4.99 -20.81
N ALA A 254 -9.71 5.01 -20.41
CA ALA A 254 -10.80 4.32 -21.10
C ALA A 254 -12.12 5.12 -21.16
N PRO A 255 -12.14 6.33 -21.74
CA PRO A 255 -13.30 7.21 -21.74
C PRO A 255 -14.55 6.63 -22.42
N ARG A 256 -14.40 5.67 -23.33
CA ARG A 256 -15.52 5.05 -24.07
C ARG A 256 -16.27 3.96 -23.29
N ARG A 257 -15.64 3.36 -22.28
CA ARG A 257 -16.22 2.23 -21.50
C ARG A 257 -16.00 2.37 -19.99
N LEU A 258 -16.07 3.61 -19.51
CA LEU A 258 -15.76 4.01 -18.13
C LEU A 258 -16.34 3.09 -17.06
N LEU A 259 -17.66 2.87 -17.07
CA LEU A 259 -18.32 2.07 -16.03
C LEU A 259 -17.93 0.61 -16.09
N ALA A 260 -17.83 0.02 -17.29
CA ALA A 260 -17.47 -1.38 -17.43
C ALA A 260 -16.03 -1.62 -16.96
N CYS A 261 -15.10 -0.75 -17.34
CA CYS A 261 -13.71 -0.82 -16.88
C CYS A 261 -13.60 -0.63 -15.37
N PHE A 262 -14.31 0.36 -14.82
CA PHE A 262 -14.31 0.60 -13.38
C PHE A 262 -14.95 -0.57 -12.60
N ALA A 263 -16.07 -1.12 -13.07
CA ALA A 263 -16.72 -2.27 -12.44
C ALA A 263 -15.81 -3.50 -12.42
N VAL A 264 -15.17 -3.84 -13.54
CA VAL A 264 -14.22 -4.96 -13.60
C VAL A 264 -13.02 -4.73 -12.69
N ALA A 265 -12.49 -3.50 -12.62
CA ALA A 265 -11.42 -3.14 -11.70
C ALA A 265 -11.82 -3.35 -10.23
N VAL A 266 -13.05 -2.97 -9.87
CA VAL A 266 -13.61 -3.16 -8.53
C VAL A 266 -13.79 -4.65 -8.21
N VAL A 267 -14.32 -5.45 -9.15
CA VAL A 267 -14.45 -6.90 -8.98
C VAL A 267 -13.08 -7.54 -8.73
N TYR A 268 -12.05 -7.16 -9.50
CA TYR A 268 -10.68 -7.63 -9.27
C TYR A 268 -10.17 -7.30 -7.87
N LEU A 269 -10.37 -6.08 -7.39
CA LEU A 269 -9.99 -5.69 -6.03
C LEU A 269 -10.69 -6.55 -4.97
N VAL A 270 -11.99 -6.78 -5.14
CA VAL A 270 -12.81 -7.49 -4.16
C VAL A 270 -12.53 -9.00 -4.13
N TRP A 271 -12.13 -9.61 -5.24
CA TRP A 271 -11.83 -11.05 -5.34
C TRP A 271 -10.34 -11.39 -5.27
N SER A 272 -9.48 -10.44 -4.91
CA SER A 272 -8.03 -10.67 -4.80
C SER A 272 -7.57 -10.99 -3.37
N GLY A 273 -8.37 -11.70 -2.57
CA GLY A 273 -8.08 -12.03 -1.17
C GLY A 273 -7.05 -13.13 -0.92
N GLU A 274 -6.46 -13.71 -1.96
CA GLU A 274 -5.52 -14.83 -1.86
C GLU A 274 -4.17 -14.50 -1.20
N SER A 275 -3.80 -13.22 -1.14
CA SER A 275 -2.49 -12.77 -0.65
C SER A 275 -2.63 -11.48 0.15
N ALA A 276 -1.98 -11.41 1.31
CA ALA A 276 -1.86 -10.17 2.09
C ALA A 276 -1.09 -9.06 1.36
N GLY A 277 -0.33 -9.42 0.30
CA GLY A 277 0.37 -8.49 -0.60
C GLY A 277 -0.42 -8.11 -1.85
N SER A 278 -1.66 -8.60 -2.00
CA SER A 278 -2.50 -8.30 -3.16
C SER A 278 -2.94 -6.84 -3.16
N LEU A 279 -3.28 -6.34 -4.34
CA LEU A 279 -3.79 -4.98 -4.48
C LEU A 279 -5.16 -4.80 -3.83
N GLY A 280 -6.00 -5.83 -3.75
CA GLY A 280 -7.25 -5.81 -2.99
C GLY A 280 -7.04 -5.63 -1.49
N ALA A 281 -6.09 -6.37 -0.91
CA ALA A 281 -5.73 -6.23 0.49
C ALA A 281 -5.23 -4.80 0.79
N PHE A 282 -4.39 -4.22 -0.08
CA PHE A 282 -3.95 -2.84 0.07
C PHE A 282 -5.08 -1.80 -0.10
N HIS A 283 -6.02 -2.02 -1.02
CA HIS A 283 -7.12 -1.08 -1.30
C HIS A 283 -8.17 -1.00 -0.20
N LEU A 284 -8.28 -2.01 0.66
CA LEU A 284 -9.35 -2.08 1.66
C LEU A 284 -8.88 -2.55 3.03
N LEU A 285 -8.17 -3.68 3.07
CA LEU A 285 -7.87 -4.40 4.31
C LEU A 285 -6.69 -3.84 5.10
N ARG A 286 -5.79 -3.04 4.50
CA ARG A 286 -4.54 -2.56 5.13
C ARG A 286 -4.33 -1.04 4.97
N MET A 287 -5.36 -0.32 4.52
CA MET A 287 -5.26 1.06 4.02
C MET A 287 -4.78 2.08 5.07
N TRP A 288 -4.82 1.77 6.36
CA TRP A 288 -4.28 2.65 7.41
C TRP A 288 -2.74 2.71 7.45
N GLN A 289 -2.06 1.81 6.73
CA GLN A 289 -0.60 1.81 6.63
C GLN A 289 -0.16 2.74 5.49
N GLY A 290 0.86 3.58 5.71
CA GLY A 290 1.32 4.54 4.70
C GLY A 290 1.67 3.90 3.34
N LYS A 291 2.30 2.71 3.36
CA LYS A 291 2.57 1.91 2.14
C LYS A 291 1.30 1.55 1.35
N ALA A 292 0.20 1.25 2.04
CA ALA A 292 -1.07 0.90 1.39
C ALA A 292 -1.71 2.13 0.72
N MET A 293 -1.66 3.28 1.40
CA MET A 293 -2.10 4.57 0.86
C MET A 293 -1.28 4.95 -0.39
N PHE A 294 0.03 4.75 -0.33
CA PHE A 294 0.93 5.03 -1.45
C PHE A 294 0.54 4.23 -2.69
N VAL A 295 0.40 2.90 -2.56
CA VAL A 295 0.10 2.00 -3.69
C VAL A 295 -1.30 2.21 -4.24
N SER A 296 -2.29 2.38 -3.36
CA SER A 296 -3.70 2.31 -3.76
C SER A 296 -4.29 3.65 -4.16
N ALA A 297 -3.81 4.76 -3.57
CA ALA A 297 -4.27 6.09 -3.92
C ALA A 297 -3.24 6.84 -4.77
N LEU A 298 -1.98 6.87 -4.34
CA LEU A 298 -1.02 7.80 -4.92
C LEU A 298 -0.39 7.31 -6.23
N ILE A 299 -0.12 6.01 -6.39
CA ILE A 299 0.35 5.45 -7.67
C ILE A 299 -0.67 5.71 -8.81
N PRO A 300 -1.98 5.43 -8.65
CA PRO A 300 -2.96 5.80 -9.67
C PRO A 300 -3.00 7.31 -9.96
N LEU A 301 -2.92 8.16 -8.92
CA LEU A 301 -2.88 9.61 -9.10
C LEU A 301 -1.62 10.09 -9.83
N LEU A 302 -0.45 9.51 -9.56
CA LEU A 302 0.78 9.77 -10.29
C LEU A 302 0.59 9.50 -11.78
N TYR A 303 -0.01 8.36 -12.15
CA TYR A 303 -0.34 8.08 -13.54
C TYR A 303 -1.34 9.08 -14.13
N VAL A 304 -2.35 9.54 -13.37
CA VAL A 304 -3.27 10.60 -13.81
C VAL A 304 -2.52 11.90 -14.11
N TYR A 305 -1.68 12.37 -13.19
CA TYR A 305 -0.93 13.63 -13.34
C TYR A 305 0.07 13.55 -14.49
N LEU A 306 0.81 12.45 -14.58
CA LEU A 306 1.79 12.24 -15.64
C LEU A 306 1.14 12.06 -17.02
N THR A 307 -0.03 11.40 -17.10
CA THR A 307 -0.83 11.33 -18.34
C THR A 307 -1.26 12.73 -18.76
N ARG A 308 -1.84 13.53 -17.83
CA ARG A 308 -2.28 14.91 -18.12
C ARG A 308 -1.12 15.82 -18.53
N TRP A 309 0.04 15.69 -17.89
CA TRP A 309 1.26 16.40 -18.27
C TRP A 309 1.67 16.02 -19.70
N ALA A 310 1.83 14.73 -19.98
CA ALA A 310 2.29 14.25 -21.27
C ALA A 310 1.37 14.64 -22.44
N GLU A 311 0.06 14.76 -22.18
CA GLU A 311 -0.94 15.19 -23.17
C GLU A 311 -1.08 16.70 -23.31
N ARG A 312 -1.25 17.41 -22.20
CA ARG A 312 -1.69 18.82 -22.20
C ARG A 312 -0.57 19.80 -21.90
N ARG A 313 0.61 19.30 -21.48
CA ARG A 313 1.75 20.10 -20.99
C ARG A 313 1.36 21.10 -19.90
N SER A 314 0.38 20.69 -19.07
CA SER A 314 -0.14 21.54 -18.00
C SER A 314 0.89 21.66 -16.87
N PRO A 315 1.36 22.88 -16.55
CA PRO A 315 2.28 23.08 -15.43
C PRO A 315 1.64 22.69 -14.10
N ALA A 316 0.32 22.84 -13.96
CA ALA A 316 -0.42 22.37 -12.78
C ALA A 316 -0.35 20.85 -12.62
N ALA A 317 -0.49 20.09 -13.70
CA ALA A 317 -0.35 18.63 -13.66
C ALA A 317 1.08 18.20 -13.31
N LEU A 318 2.08 18.91 -13.81
CA LEU A 318 3.48 18.65 -13.46
C LEU A 318 3.77 19.00 -11.98
N GLY A 319 3.24 20.12 -11.49
CA GLY A 319 3.32 20.51 -10.08
C GLY A 319 2.63 19.49 -9.17
N LEU A 320 1.48 18.95 -9.57
CA LEU A 320 0.80 17.86 -8.86
C LEU A 320 1.60 16.55 -8.90
N ALA A 321 2.28 16.23 -10.00
CA ALA A 321 3.17 15.08 -10.06
C ALA A 321 4.39 15.24 -9.13
N ALA A 322 4.96 16.45 -9.06
CA ALA A 322 6.03 16.77 -8.11
C ALA A 322 5.54 16.69 -6.65
N ALA A 323 4.39 17.28 -6.33
CA ALA A 323 3.76 17.18 -5.02
C ALA A 323 3.43 15.72 -4.65
N ALA A 324 2.95 14.93 -5.62
CA ALA A 324 2.74 13.50 -5.43
C ALA A 324 4.05 12.75 -5.16
N GLY A 325 5.18 13.14 -5.75
CA GLY A 325 6.50 12.64 -5.38
C GLY A 325 6.83 12.91 -3.90
N VAL A 326 6.64 14.15 -3.44
CA VAL A 326 6.84 14.53 -2.02
C VAL A 326 5.91 13.74 -1.09
N ALA A 327 4.62 13.68 -1.43
CA ALA A 327 3.62 12.92 -0.68
C ALA A 327 3.96 11.43 -0.61
N ALA A 328 4.49 10.84 -1.70
CA ALA A 328 4.87 9.43 -1.72
C ALA A 328 5.95 9.13 -0.68
N THR A 329 6.95 10.00 -0.57
CA THR A 329 8.01 9.90 0.44
C THR A 329 7.44 9.93 1.87
N GLY A 330 6.48 10.82 2.13
CA GLY A 330 5.82 10.91 3.44
C GLY A 330 4.90 9.74 3.78
N LEU A 331 4.42 8.99 2.78
CA LEU A 331 3.64 7.77 2.98
C LEU A 331 4.51 6.53 3.14
N SER A 332 5.69 6.48 2.50
CA SER A 332 6.57 5.31 2.59
C SER A 332 7.99 5.59 2.12
N SER A 333 8.97 4.99 2.80
CA SER A 333 10.35 4.85 2.33
C SER A 333 10.45 4.13 0.97
N THR A 334 9.49 3.28 0.63
CA THR A 334 9.45 2.57 -0.67
C THR A 334 9.27 3.50 -1.86
N ALA A 335 8.86 4.76 -1.64
CA ALA A 335 8.76 5.76 -2.70
C ALA A 335 10.10 6.01 -3.42
N ALA A 336 11.23 5.91 -2.71
CA ALA A 336 12.56 6.06 -3.31
C ALA A 336 12.87 4.96 -4.35
N LEU A 337 12.23 3.79 -4.22
CA LEU A 337 12.33 2.69 -5.19
C LEU A 337 11.27 2.79 -6.29
N LEU A 338 10.01 3.06 -5.91
CA LEU A 338 8.88 2.94 -6.83
C LEU A 338 8.60 4.16 -7.71
N VAL A 339 8.79 5.38 -7.20
CA VAL A 339 8.54 6.58 -8.01
C VAL A 339 9.49 6.63 -9.22
N PRO A 340 10.79 6.29 -9.10
CA PRO A 340 11.67 6.10 -10.26
C PRO A 340 11.11 5.14 -11.32
N LEU A 341 10.57 4.00 -10.90
CA LEU A 341 10.01 3.01 -11.82
C LEU A 341 8.75 3.52 -12.53
N VAL A 342 7.85 4.21 -11.82
CA VAL A 342 6.66 4.85 -12.41
C VAL A 342 7.06 5.93 -13.41
N VAL A 343 8.02 6.79 -13.05
CA VAL A 343 8.50 7.85 -13.95
C VAL A 343 9.22 7.24 -15.13
N ALA A 344 10.02 6.18 -14.97
CA ALA A 344 10.65 5.47 -16.09
C ALA A 344 9.60 4.91 -17.07
N ALA A 345 8.53 4.30 -16.55
CA ALA A 345 7.41 3.80 -17.34
C ALA A 345 6.68 4.89 -18.15
N VAL A 346 6.79 6.16 -17.75
CA VAL A 346 6.21 7.30 -18.50
C VAL A 346 7.26 7.99 -19.38
N ALA A 347 8.41 8.35 -18.82
CA ALA A 347 9.42 9.18 -19.45
C ALA A 347 10.15 8.44 -20.58
N ALA A 348 10.52 7.16 -20.39
CA ALA A 348 11.23 6.39 -21.39
C ALA A 348 10.45 6.28 -22.71
N PRO A 349 9.17 5.85 -22.73
CA PRO A 349 8.45 5.77 -24.00
C PRO A 349 8.13 7.14 -24.60
N LEU A 350 8.01 8.21 -23.79
CA LEU A 350 7.93 9.59 -24.32
C LEU A 350 9.23 10.00 -25.02
N ILE A 351 10.39 9.71 -24.45
CA ILE A 351 11.70 10.03 -25.03
C ILE A 351 11.92 9.25 -26.33
N ILE A 352 11.68 7.93 -26.31
CA ILE A 352 11.83 7.04 -27.47
C ILE A 352 10.95 7.49 -28.65
N THR A 353 9.76 8.02 -28.37
CA THR A 353 8.85 8.55 -29.39
C THR A 353 9.11 10.01 -29.78
N GLY A 354 10.24 10.59 -29.36
CA GLY A 354 10.70 11.93 -29.75
C GLY A 354 10.19 13.07 -28.85
N ARG A 355 9.41 12.78 -27.79
CA ARG A 355 8.88 13.79 -26.84
C ARG A 355 9.84 14.03 -25.68
N VAL A 356 11.12 14.27 -26.00
CA VAL A 356 12.23 14.31 -25.04
C VAL A 356 11.98 15.32 -23.91
N ARG A 357 11.60 16.56 -24.24
CA ARG A 357 11.30 17.60 -23.22
C ARG A 357 10.17 17.18 -22.27
N ALA A 358 9.18 16.44 -22.75
CA ALA A 358 8.07 15.93 -21.94
C ALA A 358 8.57 14.91 -20.92
N GLY A 359 9.36 13.95 -21.41
CA GLY A 359 9.92 12.88 -20.60
C GLY A 359 10.89 13.40 -19.56
N LEU A 360 11.78 14.32 -19.95
CA LEU A 360 12.70 14.97 -19.01
C LEU A 360 11.95 15.77 -17.95
N ALA A 361 10.93 16.56 -18.30
CA ALA A 361 10.15 17.30 -17.32
C ALA A 361 9.43 16.38 -16.32
N ALA A 362 8.94 15.21 -16.75
CA ALA A 362 8.30 14.24 -15.86
C ALA A 362 9.20 13.77 -14.70
N THR A 363 10.53 13.91 -14.85
CA THR A 363 11.50 13.61 -13.78
C THR A 363 11.43 14.56 -12.59
N ALA A 364 10.69 15.68 -12.69
CA ALA A 364 10.41 16.54 -11.54
C ALA A 364 9.78 15.79 -10.35
N ALA A 365 9.01 14.73 -10.63
CA ALA A 365 8.43 13.85 -9.60
C ALA A 365 9.49 13.05 -8.81
N LEU A 366 10.72 12.94 -9.33
CA LEU A 366 11.83 12.19 -8.72
C LEU A 366 12.64 12.99 -7.72
N ALA A 367 12.66 14.33 -7.86
CA ALA A 367 13.59 15.17 -7.13
C ALA A 367 13.53 14.91 -5.61
N TYR A 368 12.31 14.83 -5.07
CA TYR A 368 12.11 14.63 -3.63
C TYR A 368 12.34 13.18 -3.16
N PRO A 369 11.71 12.13 -3.77
CA PRO A 369 11.96 10.75 -3.34
C PRO A 369 13.41 10.31 -3.46
N VAL A 370 14.09 10.70 -4.55
CA VAL A 370 15.50 10.36 -4.76
C VAL A 370 16.39 11.14 -3.80
N GLY A 371 16.15 12.45 -3.63
CA GLY A 371 16.89 13.26 -2.66
C GLY A 371 16.75 12.74 -1.22
N ALA A 372 15.53 12.40 -0.80
CA ALA A 372 15.27 11.84 0.52
C ALA A 372 15.91 10.45 0.69
N GLY A 373 15.81 9.58 -0.32
CA GLY A 373 16.44 8.26 -0.31
C GLY A 373 17.97 8.35 -0.21
N LEU A 374 18.59 9.21 -1.03
CA LEU A 374 20.04 9.47 -0.97
C LEU A 374 20.45 10.01 0.40
N LEU A 375 19.70 10.98 0.96
CA LEU A 375 19.99 11.52 2.27
C LEU A 375 19.95 10.44 3.34
N VAL A 376 18.94 9.56 3.34
CA VAL A 376 18.88 8.42 4.26
C VAL A 376 20.07 7.50 4.10
N THR A 377 20.42 7.10 2.87
CA THR A 377 21.56 6.22 2.62
C THR A 377 22.88 6.83 3.10
N LEU A 378 23.04 8.15 2.97
CA LEU A 378 24.26 8.87 3.39
C LEU A 378 24.34 9.11 4.90
N THR A 379 23.20 9.27 5.58
CA THR A 379 23.15 9.68 6.99
C THR A 379 22.83 8.55 7.96
N HIS A 380 22.21 7.47 7.48
CA HIS A 380 21.76 6.34 8.28
C HIS A 380 22.29 5.01 7.72
N SER A 381 23.60 4.97 7.44
CA SER A 381 24.33 3.78 6.97
C SER A 381 24.20 2.65 8.00
N GLY A 382 23.31 1.69 7.72
CA GLY A 382 22.99 0.56 8.60
C GLY A 382 21.50 0.39 8.89
N SER A 383 20.70 1.46 8.83
CA SER A 383 19.24 1.38 9.02
C SER A 383 18.47 1.21 7.70
N ALA A 384 19.15 1.13 6.56
CA ALA A 384 18.53 0.90 5.25
C ALA A 384 18.57 -0.59 4.82
N MET A 385 19.41 -1.41 5.47
CA MET A 385 19.54 -2.82 5.16
C MET A 385 18.46 -3.61 5.90
N VAL A 386 17.69 -4.40 5.16
CA VAL A 386 16.73 -5.33 5.74
C VAL A 386 17.31 -6.73 5.56
N GLU A 387 17.63 -7.40 6.67
CA GLU A 387 18.10 -8.79 6.62
C GLU A 387 17.01 -9.70 6.01
N GLY A 388 17.36 -10.41 4.94
CA GLY A 388 16.51 -11.40 4.30
C GLY A 388 16.75 -11.51 2.79
N HIS A 389 16.24 -12.60 2.21
CA HIS A 389 16.39 -12.87 0.78
C HIS A 389 15.29 -12.16 -0.01
N ALA A 390 15.62 -11.74 -1.24
CA ALA A 390 14.62 -11.21 -2.15
C ALA A 390 13.67 -12.33 -2.62
N ASP A 391 12.37 -12.03 -2.62
CA ASP A 391 11.42 -12.83 -3.38
C ASP A 391 11.84 -12.77 -4.86
N GLY A 392 12.14 -13.92 -5.47
CA GLY A 392 12.44 -13.97 -6.90
C GLY A 392 11.29 -13.45 -7.77
N ALA A 393 11.54 -13.21 -9.05
CA ALA A 393 10.55 -12.64 -9.98
C ALA A 393 9.17 -13.31 -9.94
N ALA A 394 9.15 -14.65 -9.93
CA ALA A 394 7.92 -15.43 -9.83
C ALA A 394 7.17 -15.22 -8.51
N GLY A 395 7.89 -15.21 -7.38
CA GLY A 395 7.31 -14.97 -6.05
C GLY A 395 6.76 -13.56 -5.93
N SER A 396 7.52 -12.57 -6.40
CA SER A 396 7.14 -11.16 -6.44
C SER A 396 5.87 -10.93 -7.25
N TYR A 397 5.78 -11.51 -8.45
CA TYR A 397 4.57 -11.48 -9.27
C TYR A 397 3.38 -12.12 -8.55
N SER A 398 3.55 -13.37 -8.09
CA SER A 398 2.49 -14.15 -7.46
C SER A 398 1.95 -13.51 -6.18
N LYS A 399 2.75 -12.71 -5.50
CA LYS A 399 2.38 -12.02 -4.26
C LYS A 399 1.49 -10.81 -4.50
N VAL A 400 1.70 -10.08 -5.60
CA VAL A 400 1.00 -8.82 -5.91
C VAL A 400 -0.08 -9.00 -6.96
N LEU A 401 0.26 -9.63 -8.10
CA LEU A 401 -0.64 -9.86 -9.23
C LEU A 401 -1.35 -11.22 -9.16
N LEU A 402 -1.05 -12.01 -8.12
CA LEU A 402 -1.62 -13.33 -7.83
C LEU A 402 -1.17 -14.42 -8.80
N ALA A 403 -1.64 -15.64 -8.55
CA ALA A 403 -1.42 -16.82 -9.39
C ALA A 403 -2.77 -17.35 -9.89
N GLY A 404 -2.77 -18.47 -10.63
CA GLY A 404 -3.98 -19.08 -11.16
C GLY A 404 -4.73 -18.12 -12.10
N VAL A 405 -6.06 -18.12 -12.03
CA VAL A 405 -6.92 -17.33 -12.92
C VAL A 405 -6.66 -15.82 -12.76
N LEU A 406 -6.53 -15.31 -11.54
CA LEU A 406 -6.27 -13.89 -11.30
C LEU A 406 -4.87 -13.51 -11.79
N GLY A 407 -3.89 -14.38 -11.60
CA GLY A 407 -2.54 -14.20 -12.15
C GLY A 407 -2.53 -14.15 -13.67
N VAL A 408 -3.31 -15.01 -14.35
CA VAL A 408 -3.43 -14.99 -15.83
C VAL A 408 -4.09 -13.71 -16.30
N ILE A 409 -5.21 -13.32 -15.69
CA ILE A 409 -5.94 -12.10 -16.05
C ILE A 409 -5.08 -10.85 -15.82
N GLY A 410 -4.40 -10.76 -14.67
CA GLY A 410 -3.49 -9.67 -14.34
C GLY A 410 -2.31 -9.56 -15.31
N GLY A 411 -1.74 -10.70 -15.70
CA GLY A 411 -0.65 -10.75 -16.67
C GLY A 411 -1.10 -10.36 -18.06
N CYS A 412 -2.17 -10.96 -18.58
CA CYS A 412 -2.75 -10.57 -19.86
C CYS A 412 -3.09 -9.08 -19.88
N ALA A 413 -3.67 -8.53 -18.81
CA ALA A 413 -3.94 -7.11 -18.68
C ALA A 413 -2.68 -6.23 -18.75
N LEU A 414 -1.57 -6.66 -18.14
CA LEU A 414 -0.28 -5.96 -18.18
C LEU A 414 0.24 -5.81 -19.62
N TRP A 415 0.39 -6.93 -20.34
CA TRP A 415 0.98 -6.92 -21.68
C TRP A 415 0.02 -6.46 -22.78
N LEU A 416 -1.29 -6.62 -22.60
CA LEU A 416 -2.30 -6.12 -23.53
C LEU A 416 -2.71 -4.66 -23.28
N GLY A 417 -2.35 -4.08 -22.14
CA GLY A 417 -2.63 -2.69 -21.77
C GLY A 417 -2.44 -1.65 -22.90
N PRO A 418 -1.32 -1.67 -23.66
CA PRO A 418 -1.06 -0.73 -24.76
C PRO A 418 -2.10 -0.77 -25.88
N TRP A 419 -2.76 -1.91 -26.03
CA TRP A 419 -3.75 -2.19 -27.09
C TRP A 419 -5.18 -1.95 -26.60
N LEU A 420 -5.39 -1.95 -25.29
CA LEU A 420 -6.70 -1.81 -24.64
C LEU A 420 -6.98 -0.39 -24.14
N ALA A 421 -5.93 0.34 -23.77
CA ALA A 421 -6.01 1.75 -23.41
C ALA A 421 -6.37 2.60 -24.63
N ARG A 422 -6.90 3.81 -24.40
CA ARG A 422 -7.17 4.71 -25.52
C ARG A 422 -5.88 5.03 -26.29
N PRO A 423 -5.95 5.15 -27.63
CA PRO A 423 -4.80 5.52 -28.45
C PRO A 423 -4.15 6.83 -27.99
N GLY A 424 -2.83 6.92 -28.12
CA GLY A 424 -2.04 8.09 -27.74
C GLY A 424 -1.23 7.86 -26.47
N VAL A 425 -1.22 8.86 -25.58
CA VAL A 425 -0.37 8.84 -24.37
C VAL A 425 -0.73 7.70 -23.41
N PRO A 426 -2.01 7.36 -23.15
CA PRO A 426 -2.33 6.23 -22.28
C PRO A 426 -1.76 4.89 -22.78
N ALA A 427 -1.97 4.56 -24.07
CA ALA A 427 -1.38 3.38 -24.70
C ALA A 427 0.15 3.36 -24.56
N LEU A 428 0.80 4.51 -24.80
CA LEU A 428 2.24 4.66 -24.65
C LEU A 428 2.72 4.41 -23.22
N ILE A 429 2.05 4.99 -22.22
CA ILE A 429 2.37 4.81 -20.80
C ILE A 429 2.16 3.36 -20.38
N THR A 430 1.03 2.74 -20.75
CA THR A 430 0.81 1.31 -20.46
C THR A 430 1.85 0.41 -21.11
N GLY A 431 2.41 0.82 -22.27
CA GLY A 431 3.54 0.13 -22.90
C GLY A 431 4.82 0.26 -22.09
N GLY A 432 5.09 1.44 -21.54
CA GLY A 432 6.22 1.63 -20.62
C GLY A 432 6.05 0.87 -19.31
N VAL A 433 4.83 0.78 -18.77
CA VAL A 433 4.54 -0.09 -17.60
C VAL A 433 4.85 -1.54 -17.92
N ALA A 434 4.33 -2.06 -19.05
CA ALA A 434 4.64 -3.42 -19.49
C ALA A 434 6.15 -3.64 -19.68
N ALA A 435 6.86 -2.68 -20.25
CA ALA A 435 8.30 -2.74 -20.46
C ALA A 435 9.09 -2.81 -19.14
N VAL A 436 8.85 -1.85 -18.23
CA VAL A 436 9.52 -1.80 -16.92
C VAL A 436 9.24 -3.08 -16.14
N THR A 437 7.99 -3.52 -16.07
CA THR A 437 7.64 -4.75 -15.35
C THR A 437 8.25 -5.98 -16.01
N THR A 438 8.28 -6.08 -17.34
CA THR A 438 8.92 -7.22 -18.03
C THR A 438 10.40 -7.33 -17.69
N VAL A 439 11.12 -6.20 -17.67
CA VAL A 439 12.54 -6.17 -17.28
C VAL A 439 12.70 -6.66 -15.83
N LEU A 440 11.87 -6.16 -14.91
CA LEU A 440 11.87 -6.61 -13.51
C LEU A 440 11.56 -8.10 -13.32
N LEU A 441 10.84 -8.73 -14.25
CA LEU A 441 10.50 -10.16 -14.19
C LEU A 441 11.57 -11.07 -14.81
N VAL A 442 12.64 -10.51 -15.39
CA VAL A 442 13.80 -11.28 -15.85
C VAL A 442 14.42 -12.01 -14.65
N ASN A 443 14.66 -13.30 -14.84
CA ASN A 443 15.14 -14.17 -13.77
C ASN A 443 16.48 -13.69 -13.20
N GLY A 444 16.59 -13.60 -11.87
CA GLY A 444 17.81 -13.16 -11.18
C GLY A 444 17.97 -11.64 -11.03
N LEU A 445 17.18 -10.82 -11.74
CA LEU A 445 17.34 -9.36 -11.68
C LEU A 445 16.91 -8.77 -10.34
N LEU A 446 15.77 -9.20 -9.79
CA LEU A 446 15.29 -8.72 -8.49
C LEU A 446 16.22 -9.16 -7.36
N GLU A 447 16.77 -10.37 -7.45
CA GLU A 447 17.74 -10.91 -6.53
C GLU A 447 19.05 -10.13 -6.58
N PHE A 448 19.54 -9.83 -7.78
CA PHE A 448 20.72 -8.98 -7.99
C PHE A 448 20.53 -7.56 -7.46
N MET A 449 19.39 -6.92 -7.77
CA MET A 449 19.10 -5.59 -7.23
C MET A 449 18.95 -5.62 -5.71
N GLY A 450 18.32 -6.67 -5.17
CA GLY A 450 18.15 -6.89 -3.75
C GLY A 450 19.48 -7.01 -3.02
N SER A 451 20.45 -7.76 -3.58
CA SER A 451 21.79 -7.89 -3.01
C SER A 451 22.62 -6.61 -3.17
N ALA A 452 22.52 -5.94 -4.31
CA ALA A 452 23.25 -4.70 -4.58
C ALA A 452 22.79 -3.51 -3.71
N THR A 453 21.49 -3.48 -3.35
CA THR A 453 20.90 -2.37 -2.58
C THR A 453 20.70 -2.69 -1.10
N GLY A 454 20.83 -3.96 -0.69
CA GLY A 454 20.47 -4.40 0.66
C GLY A 454 18.96 -4.38 0.96
N ALA A 455 18.13 -4.22 -0.07
CA ALA A 455 16.67 -4.08 0.03
C ALA A 455 15.91 -5.34 -0.46
N GLY A 456 16.58 -6.50 -0.46
CA GLY A 456 16.01 -7.78 -0.92
C GLY A 456 14.58 -8.05 -0.45
N PRO A 457 14.29 -8.03 0.86
CA PRO A 457 12.96 -8.38 1.40
C PRO A 457 11.80 -7.49 0.91
N VAL A 458 12.10 -6.32 0.34
CA VAL A 458 11.09 -5.38 -0.18
C VAL A 458 11.06 -5.32 -1.71
N MET A 459 11.89 -6.09 -2.42
CA MET A 459 11.93 -6.08 -3.89
C MET A 459 10.62 -6.50 -4.55
N TRP A 460 9.81 -7.34 -3.90
CA TRP A 460 8.49 -7.69 -4.41
C TRP A 460 7.55 -6.47 -4.54
N ARG A 461 7.80 -5.40 -3.78
CA ARG A 461 7.04 -4.15 -3.88
C ARG A 461 7.22 -3.47 -5.22
N THR A 462 8.28 -3.78 -6.00
CA THR A 462 8.47 -3.23 -7.35
C THR A 462 7.29 -3.50 -8.27
N MET A 463 6.53 -4.58 -8.04
CA MET A 463 5.30 -4.90 -8.78
C MET A 463 4.17 -3.89 -8.55
N TRP A 464 4.23 -3.06 -7.50
CA TRP A 464 3.27 -1.97 -7.27
C TRP A 464 3.35 -0.86 -8.32
N VAL A 465 4.38 -0.86 -9.18
CA VAL A 465 4.43 0.00 -10.38
C VAL A 465 3.25 -0.26 -11.30
N VAL A 466 2.69 -1.47 -11.30
CA VAL A 466 1.58 -1.88 -12.16
C VAL A 466 0.26 -1.39 -11.57
N PRO A 467 -0.50 -0.48 -12.24
CA PRO A 467 -1.85 -0.11 -11.83
C PRO A 467 -2.85 -1.20 -12.25
N ALA A 468 -2.63 -2.42 -11.76
CA ALA A 468 -3.26 -3.64 -12.25
C ALA A 468 -4.80 -3.59 -12.24
N PRO A 469 -5.49 -3.02 -11.22
CA PRO A 469 -6.94 -2.94 -11.24
C PRO A 469 -7.45 -2.18 -12.46
N VAL A 470 -6.79 -1.08 -12.86
CA VAL A 470 -7.17 -0.35 -14.08
C VAL A 470 -6.87 -1.19 -15.32
N LEU A 471 -5.68 -1.79 -15.42
CA LEU A 471 -5.30 -2.61 -16.58
C LEU A 471 -6.26 -3.80 -16.76
N VAL A 472 -6.63 -4.48 -15.68
CA VAL A 472 -7.63 -5.56 -15.69
C VAL A 472 -8.99 -5.00 -16.11
N GLY A 473 -9.37 -3.82 -15.61
CA GLY A 473 -10.53 -3.08 -16.07
C GLY A 473 -10.53 -2.80 -17.58
N LEU A 474 -9.37 -2.53 -18.18
CA LEU A 474 -9.24 -2.29 -19.62
C LEU A 474 -9.60 -3.52 -20.45
N LEU A 475 -9.59 -4.75 -19.92
CA LEU A 475 -10.08 -5.93 -20.65
C LEU A 475 -11.57 -5.81 -21.03
N ALA A 476 -12.34 -4.96 -20.35
CA ALA A 476 -13.70 -4.61 -20.74
C ALA A 476 -13.79 -3.86 -22.08
N THR A 477 -12.68 -3.35 -22.63
CA THR A 477 -12.62 -2.62 -23.91
C THR A 477 -12.45 -3.51 -25.14
N VAL A 478 -12.17 -4.80 -24.95
CA VAL A 478 -12.00 -5.76 -26.05
C VAL A 478 -13.23 -5.71 -26.98
N ALA A 479 -12.96 -5.49 -28.28
CA ALA A 479 -14.00 -5.50 -29.30
C ALA A 479 -14.28 -6.94 -29.74
N LEU A 480 -15.53 -7.37 -29.63
CA LEU A 480 -15.96 -8.66 -30.17
C LEU A 480 -16.21 -8.54 -31.69
N PRO A 481 -15.90 -9.57 -32.50
CA PRO A 481 -16.15 -9.57 -33.93
C PRO A 481 -17.61 -9.25 -34.27
N ARG A 482 -17.84 -8.32 -35.21
CA ARG A 482 -19.18 -7.88 -35.63
C ARG A 482 -20.03 -9.03 -36.20
N ALA A 483 -19.41 -10.09 -36.72
CA ALA A 483 -20.09 -11.28 -37.23
C ALA A 483 -20.95 -12.00 -36.17
N LEU A 484 -20.66 -11.81 -34.87
CA LEU A 484 -21.42 -12.38 -33.76
C LEU A 484 -22.55 -11.45 -33.28
N ALA A 485 -22.56 -10.18 -33.69
CA ALA A 485 -23.48 -9.17 -33.19
C ALA A 485 -24.74 -9.05 -34.07
N HIS A 486 -25.81 -9.75 -33.70
CA HIS A 486 -27.14 -9.47 -34.26
C HIS A 486 -27.65 -8.11 -33.76
N ALA A 487 -28.29 -7.32 -34.65
CA ALA A 487 -28.61 -5.90 -34.42
C ALA A 487 -29.40 -5.60 -33.13
N LYS A 488 -30.27 -6.52 -32.68
CA LYS A 488 -31.05 -6.38 -31.42
C LYS A 488 -30.30 -6.81 -30.15
N ALA A 489 -29.21 -7.59 -30.27
CA ALA A 489 -28.38 -8.04 -29.15
C ALA A 489 -27.13 -7.15 -28.92
N SER A 490 -26.92 -6.15 -29.78
CA SER A 490 -25.74 -5.27 -29.82
C SER A 490 -25.30 -4.69 -28.46
N ARG A 491 -26.25 -4.27 -27.60
CA ARG A 491 -25.91 -3.68 -26.29
C ARG A 491 -25.39 -4.70 -25.28
N TRP A 492 -25.92 -5.93 -25.28
CA TRP A 492 -25.45 -7.01 -24.41
C TRP A 492 -24.10 -7.56 -24.87
N PHE A 493 -23.89 -7.66 -26.19
CA PHE A 493 -22.58 -8.01 -26.76
C PHE A 493 -21.50 -6.96 -26.44
N ALA A 494 -21.85 -5.68 -26.30
CA ALA A 494 -20.89 -4.66 -25.89
C ALA A 494 -20.40 -4.86 -24.43
N LEU A 495 -21.21 -5.45 -23.54
CA LEU A 495 -20.86 -5.72 -22.15
C LEU A 495 -20.28 -7.12 -21.90
N ALA A 496 -20.34 -8.02 -22.88
CA ALA A 496 -19.89 -9.41 -22.74
C ALA A 496 -18.44 -9.56 -22.23
N PRO A 497 -17.43 -8.81 -22.72
CA PRO A 497 -16.07 -8.90 -22.20
C PRO A 497 -15.98 -8.57 -20.71
N ALA A 498 -16.70 -7.54 -20.26
CA ALA A 498 -16.74 -7.16 -18.85
C ALA A 498 -17.41 -8.25 -17.99
N GLY A 499 -18.52 -8.83 -18.48
CA GLY A 499 -19.20 -9.94 -17.82
C GLY A 499 -18.32 -11.19 -17.70
N LEU A 500 -17.68 -11.61 -18.80
CA LEU A 500 -16.81 -12.78 -18.83
C LEU A 500 -15.60 -12.64 -17.90
N VAL A 501 -14.91 -11.49 -17.94
CA VAL A 501 -13.78 -11.23 -17.04
C VAL A 501 -14.24 -11.21 -15.59
N SER A 502 -15.37 -10.56 -15.29
CA SER A 502 -15.92 -10.53 -13.93
C SER A 502 -16.29 -11.93 -13.43
N ILE A 503 -16.90 -12.78 -14.27
CA ILE A 503 -17.22 -14.16 -13.92
C ILE A 503 -15.93 -14.94 -13.65
N ALA A 504 -14.91 -14.82 -14.51
CA ALA A 504 -13.64 -15.50 -14.31
C ALA A 504 -12.94 -15.07 -13.00
N LEU A 505 -12.98 -13.77 -12.67
CA LEU A 505 -12.47 -13.25 -11.40
C LEU A 505 -13.24 -13.78 -10.20
N VAL A 506 -14.57 -13.85 -10.29
CA VAL A 506 -15.43 -14.34 -9.19
C VAL A 506 -15.24 -15.84 -8.95
N VAL A 507 -15.16 -16.63 -10.03
CA VAL A 507 -14.98 -18.09 -9.97
C VAL A 507 -13.55 -18.45 -9.57
N GLY A 508 -12.57 -17.70 -10.05
CA GLY A 508 -11.16 -17.99 -9.85
C GLY A 508 -10.51 -17.32 -8.64
N GLY A 509 -11.17 -16.35 -8.02
CA GLY A 509 -10.62 -15.54 -6.93
C GLY A 509 -11.23 -15.81 -5.57
N LEU A 510 -10.64 -15.20 -4.55
CA LEU A 510 -11.09 -15.29 -3.16
C LEU A 510 -11.64 -13.94 -2.68
N PRO A 511 -12.91 -13.84 -2.26
CA PRO A 511 -13.47 -12.59 -1.79
C PRO A 511 -12.80 -12.08 -0.50
N LEU A 512 -12.54 -10.77 -0.42
CA LEU A 512 -11.78 -10.16 0.69
C LEU A 512 -12.42 -10.33 2.08
N TRP A 513 -13.72 -10.59 2.17
CA TRP A 513 -14.47 -10.68 3.43
C TRP A 513 -14.60 -12.10 3.97
N THR A 514 -13.86 -13.07 3.44
CA THR A 514 -13.90 -14.45 3.93
C THR A 514 -12.87 -14.73 5.02
N PRO A 515 -13.15 -15.69 5.91
CA PRO A 515 -12.16 -16.19 6.86
C PRO A 515 -10.92 -16.77 6.17
N ASP A 516 -11.08 -17.37 4.99
CA ASP A 516 -9.97 -17.92 4.19
C ASP A 516 -8.99 -16.83 3.72
N ALA A 517 -9.48 -15.60 3.50
CA ALA A 517 -8.65 -14.43 3.23
C ALA A 517 -8.00 -13.84 4.51
N GLY A 518 -8.22 -14.47 5.67
CA GLY A 518 -7.78 -13.99 6.98
C GLY A 518 -8.60 -12.81 7.51
N THR A 519 -9.80 -12.58 6.96
CA THR A 519 -10.65 -11.44 7.30
C THR A 519 -11.81 -11.85 8.21
N LEU A 520 -12.03 -11.06 9.25
CA LEU A 520 -13.20 -11.13 10.12
C LEU A 520 -14.16 -9.98 9.79
N VAL A 521 -15.44 -10.28 9.63
CA VAL A 521 -16.50 -9.27 9.44
C VAL A 521 -17.19 -9.05 10.77
N GLU A 522 -17.12 -7.83 11.29
CA GLU A 522 -17.80 -7.45 12.53
C GLU A 522 -19.20 -6.88 12.27
N ASP A 523 -20.05 -6.91 13.30
CA ASP A 523 -21.42 -6.38 13.28
C ASP A 523 -21.50 -4.86 13.44
N ARG A 524 -20.39 -4.23 13.83
CA ARG A 524 -20.27 -2.79 14.10
C ARG A 524 -18.89 -2.25 13.71
N PRO A 525 -18.77 -0.92 13.49
CA PRO A 525 -17.48 -0.29 13.28
C PRO A 525 -16.50 -0.60 14.42
N SER A 526 -15.35 -1.19 14.08
CA SER A 526 -14.41 -1.72 15.05
C SER A 526 -12.97 -1.28 14.76
N TRP A 527 -12.14 -1.30 15.81
CA TRP A 527 -10.70 -1.21 15.67
C TRP A 527 -10.20 -2.37 14.80
N LYS A 528 -9.09 -2.17 14.08
CA LYS A 528 -8.45 -3.22 13.25
C LYS A 528 -7.64 -4.22 14.09
N ALA A 529 -8.23 -4.61 15.22
CA ALA A 529 -7.73 -5.60 16.14
C ALA A 529 -8.92 -6.46 16.59
N VAL A 530 -8.70 -7.77 16.73
CA VAL A 530 -9.75 -8.71 17.13
C VAL A 530 -10.34 -8.29 18.48
N PRO A 531 -11.66 -8.03 18.61
CA PRO A 531 -12.23 -7.44 19.82
C PRO A 531 -11.98 -8.22 21.10
N LYS A 532 -12.00 -9.56 21.02
CA LYS A 532 -11.70 -10.45 22.16
C LYS A 532 -10.25 -10.32 22.62
N GLU A 533 -9.32 -10.20 21.68
CA GLU A 533 -7.89 -10.04 21.96
C GLU A 533 -7.64 -8.67 22.59
N LEU A 534 -8.14 -7.61 21.97
CA LEU A 534 -8.04 -6.24 22.48
C LEU A 534 -8.62 -6.09 23.89
N ARG A 535 -9.80 -6.67 24.15
CA ARG A 535 -10.41 -6.65 25.49
C ARG A 535 -9.53 -7.34 26.54
N THR A 536 -9.02 -8.52 26.20
CA THR A 536 -8.14 -9.31 27.09
C THR A 536 -6.85 -8.55 27.37
N SER A 537 -6.20 -7.98 26.34
CA SER A 537 -4.99 -7.19 26.49
C SER A 537 -5.21 -5.95 27.37
N ARG A 538 -6.35 -5.25 27.21
CA ARG A 538 -6.70 -4.11 28.08
C ARG A 538 -6.83 -4.51 29.54
N MET A 539 -7.44 -5.66 29.83
CA MET A 539 -7.56 -6.16 31.21
C MET A 539 -6.18 -6.46 31.82
N VAL A 540 -5.29 -7.12 31.08
CA VAL A 540 -3.92 -7.41 31.54
C VAL A 540 -3.12 -6.12 31.74
N VAL A 541 -3.19 -5.19 30.78
CA VAL A 541 -2.51 -3.89 30.87
C VAL A 541 -3.02 -3.07 32.06
N ASN A 542 -4.32 -3.09 32.35
CA ASN A 542 -4.87 -2.41 33.52
C ASN A 542 -4.36 -3.03 34.83
N ALA A 543 -4.30 -4.36 34.91
CA ALA A 543 -3.74 -5.04 36.07
C ALA A 543 -2.23 -4.76 36.26
N ALA A 544 -1.48 -4.57 35.17
CA ALA A 544 -0.09 -4.13 35.25
C ALA A 544 0.03 -2.67 35.73
N LYS A 545 -0.85 -1.77 35.26
CA LYS A 545 -0.89 -0.36 35.70
C LYS A 545 -1.18 -0.20 37.18
N GLU A 546 -2.09 -1.03 37.72
CA GLU A 546 -2.38 -1.07 39.17
C GLU A 546 -1.13 -1.38 40.01
N ARG A 547 -0.11 -1.98 39.40
CA ARG A 547 1.18 -2.33 40.01
C ARG A 547 2.34 -1.43 39.56
N GLY A 548 2.03 -0.24 39.03
CA GLY A 548 3.04 0.75 38.63
C GLY A 548 3.41 0.74 37.13
N GLY A 549 2.85 -0.18 36.33
CA GLY A 549 3.14 -0.29 34.88
C GLY A 549 4.14 -1.41 34.59
N GLY A 550 5.00 -1.23 33.59
CA GLY A 550 6.11 -2.16 33.29
C GLY A 550 5.89 -3.05 32.06
N VAL A 551 6.46 -4.26 32.08
CA VAL A 551 6.44 -5.16 30.92
C VAL A 551 5.44 -6.30 31.13
N VAL A 552 4.63 -6.61 30.12
CA VAL A 552 3.66 -7.72 30.15
C VAL A 552 4.04 -8.82 29.17
N LEU A 553 3.99 -10.07 29.64
CA LEU A 553 4.16 -11.27 28.82
C LEU A 553 2.79 -11.91 28.59
N MET A 554 2.43 -12.14 27.33
CA MET A 554 1.20 -12.83 26.91
C MET A 554 1.47 -13.58 25.61
N PRO A 555 0.61 -14.49 25.12
CA PRO A 555 0.73 -15.00 23.75
C PRO A 555 0.72 -13.85 22.72
N GLN A 556 1.46 -14.02 21.61
CA GLN A 556 1.78 -12.93 20.66
C GLN A 556 0.56 -12.13 20.18
N ARG A 557 -0.56 -12.81 19.91
CA ARG A 557 -1.80 -12.17 19.44
C ARG A 557 -2.33 -11.10 20.39
N TYR A 558 -2.13 -11.26 21.70
CA TYR A 558 -2.48 -10.26 22.71
C TYR A 558 -1.40 -9.17 22.80
N MET A 559 -0.12 -9.56 22.87
CA MET A 559 1.01 -8.62 22.96
C MET A 559 1.03 -7.62 21.80
N ARG A 560 0.67 -8.05 20.59
CA ARG A 560 0.60 -7.19 19.40
C ARG A 560 -0.29 -5.96 19.58
N THR A 561 -1.36 -6.09 20.34
CA THR A 561 -2.34 -5.00 20.54
C THR A 561 -1.90 -3.97 21.59
N VAL A 562 -1.00 -4.33 22.52
CA VAL A 562 -0.55 -3.47 23.62
C VAL A 562 -0.03 -2.11 23.14
N PRO A 563 0.93 -2.02 22.19
CA PRO A 563 1.47 -0.74 21.76
C PRO A 563 0.47 0.12 20.96
N MET A 564 -0.71 -0.42 20.62
CA MET A 564 -1.78 0.32 19.93
C MET A 564 -2.62 1.18 20.89
N PHE A 565 -2.48 1.01 22.21
CA PHE A 565 -3.27 1.78 23.19
C PHE A 565 -2.55 2.06 24.52
N ALA A 566 -1.41 1.45 24.78
CA ALA A 566 -0.64 1.63 26.00
C ALA A 566 0.70 2.34 25.73
N ILE A 567 1.08 3.23 26.65
CA ILE A 567 2.37 3.93 26.64
C ILE A 567 3.23 3.53 27.84
N LYS A 568 2.63 3.41 29.03
CA LYS A 568 3.35 3.05 30.27
C LYS A 568 3.56 1.54 30.46
N VAL A 569 3.01 0.73 29.56
CA VAL A 569 3.07 -0.73 29.63
C VAL A 569 3.52 -1.25 28.29
N ASN A 570 4.65 -1.97 28.28
CA ASN A 570 5.25 -2.57 27.09
C ASN A 570 4.95 -4.06 27.04
N ALA A 571 4.88 -4.64 25.85
CA ALA A 571 4.81 -6.08 25.71
C ALA A 571 6.21 -6.68 25.50
N VAL A 572 6.40 -7.93 25.93
CA VAL A 572 7.67 -8.65 25.75
C VAL A 572 8.03 -8.80 24.26
N SER A 573 7.08 -9.20 23.43
CA SER A 573 7.32 -9.35 21.98
C SER A 573 6.04 -9.08 21.18
N PRO A 574 5.69 -7.81 20.91
CA PRO A 574 4.52 -7.45 20.11
C PRO A 574 4.62 -7.99 18.67
N ASN A 575 5.84 -7.98 18.11
CA ASN A 575 6.14 -8.54 16.81
C ASN A 575 7.52 -9.22 16.84
N SER A 576 7.54 -10.56 16.74
CA SER A 576 8.77 -11.34 16.75
C SER A 576 9.67 -11.03 15.55
N HIS A 577 9.11 -10.67 14.39
CA HIS A 577 9.90 -10.30 13.21
C HIS A 577 10.79 -9.08 13.46
N HIS A 578 10.23 -8.03 14.09
CA HIS A 578 10.98 -6.80 14.40
C HIS A 578 12.06 -7.01 15.46
N LEU A 579 11.92 -8.01 16.32
CA LEU A 579 12.89 -8.29 17.38
C LEU A 579 14.26 -8.69 16.82
N HIS A 580 14.31 -9.31 15.64
CA HIS A 580 15.57 -9.71 14.99
C HIS A 580 16.32 -8.55 14.32
N ILE A 581 15.58 -7.54 13.86
CA ILE A 581 16.12 -6.37 13.13
C ILE A 581 16.19 -5.11 14.01
N LEU A 582 15.96 -5.27 15.31
CA LEU A 582 16.10 -4.21 16.29
C LEU A 582 17.59 -4.00 16.61
N GLY A 583 18.05 -2.75 16.65
CA GLY A 583 19.41 -2.38 17.07
C GLY A 583 19.70 -2.58 18.56
N ALA A 584 19.15 -3.62 19.18
CA ALA A 584 19.29 -3.94 20.60
C ALA A 584 20.44 -4.93 20.87
N SER A 585 20.83 -5.08 22.14
CA SER A 585 21.83 -6.06 22.54
C SER A 585 21.34 -7.49 22.31
N ARG A 586 22.27 -8.43 22.09
CA ARG A 586 21.92 -9.86 21.92
C ARG A 586 21.18 -10.43 23.12
N SER A 587 21.53 -10.00 24.35
CA SER A 587 20.82 -10.44 25.56
C SER A 587 19.36 -9.98 25.56
N PHE A 588 19.11 -8.71 25.23
CA PHE A 588 17.75 -8.17 25.12
C PHE A 588 16.89 -8.96 24.13
N THR A 589 17.44 -9.21 22.94
CA THR A 589 16.76 -9.97 21.86
C THR A 589 16.52 -11.43 22.26
N ASN A 590 17.52 -12.10 22.85
CA ASN A 590 17.41 -13.50 23.23
C ASN A 590 16.42 -13.73 24.37
N ASP A 591 16.43 -12.87 25.40
CA ASP A 591 15.50 -12.99 26.53
C ASP A 591 14.04 -12.85 26.06
N ARG A 592 13.76 -11.84 25.22
CA ARG A 592 12.43 -11.63 24.67
C ARG A 592 12.01 -12.74 23.71
N ARG A 593 12.95 -13.34 22.97
CA ARG A 593 12.67 -14.51 22.11
C ARG A 593 12.33 -15.73 22.96
N LEU A 594 13.12 -16.01 23.99
CA LEU A 594 12.88 -17.13 24.90
C LEU A 594 11.52 -17.01 25.61
N LEU A 595 11.19 -15.81 26.10
CA LEU A 595 9.89 -15.55 26.70
C LEU A 595 8.74 -15.61 25.69
N HIS A 596 8.97 -15.21 24.43
CA HIS A 596 8.00 -15.40 23.37
C HIS A 596 7.71 -16.89 23.13
N GLU A 597 8.75 -17.72 23.03
CA GLU A 597 8.64 -19.18 22.83
C GLU A 597 7.88 -19.85 23.98
N LEU A 598 8.11 -19.42 25.23
CA LEU A 598 7.40 -19.92 26.41
C LEU A 598 5.87 -19.87 26.26
N VAL A 599 5.34 -18.78 25.70
CA VAL A 599 3.89 -18.50 25.63
C VAL A 599 3.30 -18.61 24.22
N GLN A 600 4.10 -19.03 23.23
CA GLN A 600 3.68 -19.06 21.82
C GLN A 600 2.59 -20.12 21.56
N SER A 601 2.78 -21.33 22.10
CA SER A 601 1.89 -22.48 21.86
C SER A 601 1.63 -23.28 23.13
N PRO A 602 0.37 -23.66 23.43
CA PRO A 602 0.03 -24.52 24.56
C PRO A 602 0.66 -25.90 24.55
N ARG A 603 1.01 -26.41 23.35
CA ARG A 603 1.49 -27.80 23.15
C ARG A 603 2.92 -27.87 22.65
N GLY A 604 3.58 -26.73 22.47
CA GLY A 604 4.97 -26.68 22.01
C GLY A 604 5.96 -27.04 23.11
N PRO A 605 7.19 -27.41 22.76
CA PRO A 605 8.27 -27.57 23.73
C PRO A 605 8.46 -26.27 24.52
N LYS A 606 8.78 -26.39 25.81
CA LYS A 606 9.01 -25.24 26.68
C LYS A 606 10.50 -25.02 26.90
N PRO A 607 10.96 -23.75 26.98
CA PRO A 607 12.35 -23.45 27.30
C PRO A 607 12.75 -23.95 28.71
N ASP A 608 14.06 -23.97 28.97
CA ASP A 608 14.61 -24.33 30.26
C ASP A 608 14.10 -23.42 31.40
N ALA A 609 13.81 -24.02 32.56
CA ALA A 609 13.19 -23.32 33.69
C ALA A 609 14.10 -22.24 34.29
N GLY A 610 15.40 -22.51 34.38
CA GLY A 610 16.38 -21.54 34.88
C GLY A 610 16.48 -20.34 33.93
N ALA A 611 16.60 -20.63 32.63
CA ALA A 611 16.64 -19.59 31.60
C ALA A 611 15.36 -18.73 31.57
N VAL A 612 14.18 -19.33 31.75
CA VAL A 612 12.90 -18.60 31.85
C VAL A 612 12.88 -17.67 33.06
N ARG A 613 13.26 -18.16 34.24
CA ARG A 613 13.31 -17.34 35.45
C ARG A 613 14.23 -16.14 35.28
N ASP A 614 15.43 -16.38 34.78
CA ASP A 614 16.43 -15.33 34.63
C ASP A 614 15.99 -14.29 33.58
N ALA A 615 15.37 -14.73 32.48
CA ALA A 615 14.80 -13.84 31.47
C ALA A 615 13.62 -13.01 31.99
N LEU A 616 12.71 -13.62 32.78
CA LEU A 616 11.59 -12.91 33.40
C LEU A 616 12.06 -11.80 34.33
N HIS A 617 13.14 -12.03 35.08
CA HIS A 617 13.74 -11.00 35.94
C HIS A 617 14.47 -9.92 35.15
N ARG A 618 15.32 -10.28 34.17
CA ARG A 618 16.07 -9.29 33.37
C ARG A 618 15.17 -8.39 32.51
N VAL A 619 14.04 -8.93 32.03
CA VAL A 619 13.04 -8.16 31.26
C VAL A 619 12.09 -7.39 32.17
N GLU A 620 12.14 -7.63 33.48
CA GLU A 620 11.30 -6.98 34.50
C GLU A 620 9.80 -7.15 34.20
N VAL A 621 9.39 -8.39 33.91
CA VAL A 621 7.99 -8.69 33.62
C VAL A 621 7.13 -8.49 34.87
N THR A 622 6.11 -7.64 34.78
CA THR A 622 5.21 -7.34 35.90
C THR A 622 4.04 -8.32 35.94
N VAL A 623 3.55 -8.71 34.77
CA VAL A 623 2.45 -9.67 34.60
C VAL A 623 2.82 -10.67 33.52
N ALA A 624 2.80 -11.95 33.87
CA ALA A 624 3.11 -13.05 32.97
C ALA A 624 1.87 -13.93 32.76
N CYS A 625 1.41 -14.01 31.52
CA CYS A 625 0.23 -14.76 31.14
C CYS A 625 0.56 -15.81 30.09
N ALA A 626 0.00 -17.01 30.26
CA ALA A 626 -0.06 -18.04 29.23
C ALA A 626 -1.51 -18.45 29.00
N TYR A 627 -1.77 -19.26 27.97
CA TYR A 627 -3.09 -19.87 27.82
C TYR A 627 -3.47 -20.66 29.08
N HIS A 628 -4.72 -20.57 29.53
CA HIS A 628 -5.13 -21.32 30.72
C HIS A 628 -5.01 -22.86 30.53
N THR A 629 -4.98 -23.33 29.29
CA THR A 629 -4.73 -24.74 28.94
C THR A 629 -3.24 -25.11 28.96
N ASP A 630 -2.34 -24.14 29.00
CA ASP A 630 -0.88 -24.31 28.96
C ASP A 630 -0.31 -24.42 30.38
N GLN A 631 -0.64 -25.52 31.04
CA GLN A 631 -0.24 -25.77 32.43
C GLN A 631 1.28 -25.89 32.60
N ALA A 632 2.01 -26.23 31.53
CA ALA A 632 3.47 -26.29 31.54
C ALA A 632 4.07 -24.87 31.65
N ALA A 633 3.63 -23.94 30.79
CA ALA A 633 4.11 -22.56 30.86
C ALA A 633 3.72 -21.88 32.17
N LEU A 634 2.48 -22.08 32.66
CA LEU A 634 2.03 -21.51 33.93
C LEU A 634 2.86 -22.02 35.12
N ARG A 635 3.24 -23.30 35.13
CA ARG A 635 4.12 -23.87 36.16
C ARG A 635 5.54 -23.28 36.11
N LEU A 636 6.09 -23.07 34.91
CA LEU A 636 7.40 -22.41 34.76
C LEU A 636 7.37 -20.96 35.26
N ILE A 637 6.30 -20.22 34.93
CA ILE A 637 6.09 -18.85 35.42
C ILE A 637 5.96 -18.85 36.95
N ALA A 638 5.18 -19.78 37.53
CA ALA A 638 5.02 -19.89 38.97
C ALA A 638 6.33 -20.26 39.69
N ALA A 639 7.11 -21.18 39.11
CA ALA A 639 8.43 -21.58 39.62
C ALA A 639 9.46 -20.43 39.55
N ALA A 640 9.24 -19.45 38.67
CA ALA A 640 10.03 -18.23 38.59
C ALA A 640 9.64 -17.15 39.63
N GLY A 641 8.76 -17.47 40.60
CA GLY A 641 8.39 -16.56 41.69
C GLY A 641 7.20 -15.64 41.40
N TYR A 642 6.40 -15.94 40.37
CA TYR A 642 5.16 -15.24 40.08
C TYR A 642 3.98 -15.98 40.73
N GLY A 643 3.02 -15.24 41.31
CA GLY A 643 1.89 -15.82 42.03
C GLY A 643 0.59 -15.04 41.85
N GLY A 644 -0.41 -15.32 42.71
CA GLY A 644 -1.74 -14.70 42.62
C GLY A 644 -2.45 -14.95 41.29
N GLN A 645 -2.51 -16.21 40.85
CA GLN A 645 -3.03 -16.56 39.52
C GLN A 645 -4.48 -16.07 39.34
N ARG A 646 -4.71 -15.26 38.30
CA ARG A 646 -6.04 -14.78 37.90
C ARG A 646 -6.36 -15.21 36.48
N LYS A 647 -7.61 -15.64 36.27
CA LYS A 647 -8.12 -15.91 34.91
C LYS A 647 -8.53 -14.60 34.25
N VAL A 648 -7.88 -14.25 33.14
CA VAL A 648 -8.19 -13.06 32.34
C VAL A 648 -8.59 -13.53 30.94
N GLY A 649 -9.90 -13.63 30.70
CA GLY A 649 -10.43 -14.19 29.46
C GLY A 649 -9.97 -15.64 29.24
N GLY A 650 -9.20 -15.87 28.16
CA GLY A 650 -8.63 -17.19 27.83
C GLY A 650 -7.26 -17.47 28.45
N LEU A 651 -6.72 -16.54 29.25
CA LEU A 651 -5.38 -16.59 29.80
C LEU A 651 -5.40 -16.88 31.31
N GLY A 652 -4.40 -17.62 31.78
CA GLY A 652 -4.01 -17.63 33.19
C GLY A 652 -2.86 -16.63 33.36
N CYS A 653 -3.04 -15.65 34.23
CA CYS A 653 -2.06 -14.59 34.47
C CYS A 653 -1.54 -14.67 35.90
N LEU A 654 -0.21 -14.63 36.05
CA LEU A 654 0.48 -14.56 37.34
C LEU A 654 1.22 -13.22 37.44
N PHE A 655 1.44 -12.77 38.66
CA PHE A 655 1.96 -11.44 38.97
C PHE A 655 3.26 -11.54 39.75
N ALA A 656 4.20 -10.64 39.42
CA ALA A 656 5.46 -10.54 40.14
C ALA A 656 5.20 -10.24 41.63
N GLY A 657 5.87 -10.98 42.52
CA GLY A 657 5.75 -10.82 43.97
C GLY A 657 4.40 -11.26 44.57
N GLY A 658 3.54 -11.95 43.82
CA GLY A 658 2.32 -12.56 44.37
C GLY A 658 2.65 -13.84 45.16
N SER A 659 2.01 -14.05 46.31
CA SER A 659 2.07 -15.34 47.03
C SER A 659 1.42 -16.45 46.19
N GLN A 660 1.86 -17.71 46.38
CA GLN A 660 1.31 -18.88 45.68
C GLN A 660 -0.11 -19.28 46.15
N GLN A 661 -0.66 -18.60 47.17
CA GLN A 661 -1.98 -18.87 47.73
C GLN A 661 -2.87 -17.63 47.57
N ASP A 662 -3.74 -17.65 46.56
CA ASP A 662 -5.01 -16.91 46.62
C ASP A 662 -6.02 -17.54 45.65
N PRO A 663 -6.73 -18.61 46.06
CA PRO A 663 -7.87 -19.12 45.33
C PRO A 663 -9.15 -18.56 45.98
N ASP A 664 -9.62 -17.39 45.54
CA ASP A 664 -11.06 -17.17 45.32
C ASP A 664 -11.35 -15.81 44.65
N PRO A 665 -12.32 -15.74 43.73
CA PRO A 665 -12.86 -14.45 43.27
C PRO A 665 -13.72 -13.83 44.39
N PRO A 666 -13.74 -12.49 44.54
CA PRO A 666 -14.74 -11.85 45.38
C PRO A 666 -16.13 -12.17 44.84
N ALA A 667 -16.99 -12.72 45.70
CA ALA A 667 -18.41 -12.87 45.45
C ALA A 667 -19.00 -11.51 45.04
N LYS A 668 -19.79 -11.51 43.97
CA LYS A 668 -20.51 -10.32 43.49
C LYS A 668 -21.50 -9.84 44.56
N PRO A 669 -21.62 -8.52 44.79
CA PRO A 669 -22.92 -7.89 44.97
C PRO A 669 -23.62 -7.66 43.63
#